data_AF-A0A7W6FHH7-F1
#
_entry.id   AF-A0A7W6FHH7-F1
#
_cell.length_a   1.000
_cell.length_b   1.000
_cell.length_c   1.000
_cell.angle_alpha   90.00
_cell.angle_beta   90.00
_cell.angle_gamma   90.00
#
_symmetry.space_group_name_H-M   'P 1'
#
loop_
_entity.id
_entity.type
_entity.pdbx_description
1 polymer ?
#
loop_
_entity_poly.entity_id
_entity_poly.type
_entity_poly.pdbx_seq_one_letter_code
_entity_poly.pdbx_strand_id
1 'polypeptide(L)'
;MTFDFSPFLPWPVLATLAVVSAVIAAFAIWRGVRGAWIRTLAALALLTALANPVLLQEDRDQLSTIVPVIVDRSQSQQTPDRVKMTDDALAALKGQLARFPQIEPRFIDVEGDVNSDVPATRLFDALAANIADVPPSRVGGAIMLTDGEVHDVPAANQALGFDAPIHGLVTGRPKEFDRRIEVIKGPRFGIVNEEQQVILRVFDDGPSPGGTADVVVKMNGNEIATLRATPGQDTPFSFKVPGGGSNVLEFSVAELPGEVTAANNRAVHVIDGIRQNLRVLLVSGEPHAGERAWRNLLKSDASVDLVHFTILRPPEKQDGTPINELSLIAFPTRELFVDKIKDFDLIIFDRYQHRGVLPLLYYDNIAQYVENGGALLIAAGPEHAGPDSIAMTPLSSVLPAMPTGQMIERAFYPRLSEEGRKHPVTRGLDGSGEDPPHWGRWFRSVDVEKPEGETIMLGADNHPLLVLNRAGQGRVAMLLSDQGWLWARGFEGGGPNVSLYRRIAHWLMKEPALEEEALTARASGRTLEVTRQTIGDNPGNATVRYPSGKTETLPLTQTEPGLYKAEKRMDEIGLFEIRNGQLSTLVHIGAVDAPEFKAMISTTDVLKPVADRSKGLVTRVADANGEISVPPILPVRGQVRVSDTERMMIRMTSETVLKGINTLPLFAGFAGVGILLFAFGAMWWREGR
;
A
#
# COMPACT_ATOMS: atom_id res chain seq x y z
N MET A 1 -34.48 31.92 43.87
CA MET A 1 -35.52 31.36 44.75
C MET A 1 -36.85 31.58 44.08
N THR A 2 -37.64 30.53 43.94
CA THR A 2 -39.01 30.61 43.41
C THR A 2 -39.99 30.41 44.56
N PHE A 3 -41.15 31.07 44.47
CA PHE A 3 -42.20 30.98 45.47
C PHE A 3 -43.27 30.01 44.96
N ASP A 4 -43.61 29.00 45.76
CA ASP A 4 -44.59 27.98 45.39
C ASP A 4 -45.44 27.57 46.61
N PHE A 5 -46.52 26.83 46.39
CA PHE A 5 -47.43 26.35 47.43
C PHE A 5 -47.43 24.82 47.48
N SER A 6 -47.20 24.25 48.66
CA SER A 6 -47.24 22.81 48.90
C SER A 6 -48.31 22.45 49.93
N PRO A 7 -49.61 22.57 49.57
CA PRO A 7 -50.70 22.51 50.53
C PRO A 7 -50.83 21.11 51.17
N PHE A 8 -51.12 21.08 52.47
CA PHE A 8 -51.35 19.81 53.20
C PHE A 8 -52.67 19.12 52.85
N LEU A 9 -53.59 19.87 52.23
CA LEU A 9 -54.90 19.38 51.77
C LEU A 9 -55.06 19.70 50.28
N PRO A 10 -55.80 18.89 49.50
CA PRO A 10 -56.09 19.21 48.12
C PRO A 10 -56.72 20.59 47.96
N TRP A 11 -56.33 21.34 46.92
CA TRP A 11 -56.83 22.68 46.62
C TRP A 11 -58.36 22.82 46.68
N PRO A 12 -59.18 21.87 46.19
CA PRO A 12 -60.64 21.97 46.30
C PRO A 12 -61.15 21.99 47.76
N VAL A 13 -60.50 21.25 48.65
CA VAL A 13 -60.86 21.20 50.08
C VAL A 13 -60.50 22.52 50.75
N LEU A 14 -59.31 23.08 50.46
CA LEU A 14 -58.90 24.39 50.97
C LEU A 14 -59.81 25.51 50.47
N ALA A 15 -60.18 25.50 49.18
CA ALA A 15 -61.10 26.47 48.61
C ALA A 15 -62.47 26.38 49.29
N THR A 16 -62.99 25.17 49.53
CA THR A 16 -64.26 24.97 50.24
C THR A 16 -64.18 25.49 51.68
N LEU A 17 -63.11 25.17 52.42
CA LEU A 17 -62.89 25.66 53.77
C LEU A 17 -62.74 27.19 53.83
N ALA A 18 -62.09 27.79 52.84
CA ALA A 18 -61.96 29.23 52.71
C ALA A 18 -63.31 29.91 52.47
N VAL A 19 -64.15 29.36 51.58
CA VAL A 19 -65.51 29.87 51.32
C VAL A 19 -66.39 29.74 52.56
N VAL A 20 -66.40 28.59 53.22
CA VAL A 20 -67.18 28.37 54.45
C VAL A 20 -66.72 29.33 55.55
N SER A 21 -65.40 29.47 55.74
CA SER A 21 -64.82 30.38 56.73
C SER A 21 -65.16 31.85 56.41
N ALA A 22 -65.18 32.24 55.14
CA ALA A 22 -65.57 33.58 54.70
C ALA A 22 -67.06 33.87 54.95
N VAL A 23 -67.95 32.91 54.68
CA VAL A 23 -69.39 33.05 54.95
C VAL A 23 -69.65 33.21 56.46
N ILE A 24 -69.01 32.37 57.29
CA ILE A 24 -69.11 32.45 58.75
C ILE A 24 -68.56 33.79 59.27
N ALA A 25 -67.40 34.23 58.76
CA ALA A 25 -66.80 35.50 59.12
C ALA A 25 -67.70 36.70 58.75
N ALA A 26 -68.21 36.74 57.51
CA ALA A 26 -69.10 37.79 57.04
C ALA A 26 -70.38 37.86 57.88
N PHE A 27 -70.99 36.71 58.19
CA PHE A 27 -72.18 36.65 59.03
C PHE A 27 -71.89 37.11 60.48
N ALA A 28 -70.76 36.69 61.07
CA ALA A 28 -70.38 37.08 62.43
C ALA A 28 -70.05 38.58 62.54
N ILE A 29 -69.39 39.16 61.53
CA ILE A 29 -69.12 40.60 61.45
C ILE A 29 -70.44 41.37 61.28
N TRP A 30 -71.33 40.91 60.40
CA TRP A 30 -72.63 41.54 60.17
C TRP A 30 -73.54 41.52 61.40
N ARG A 31 -73.51 40.42 62.19
CA ARG A 31 -74.23 40.29 63.46
C ARG A 31 -73.56 41.03 64.64
N GLY A 32 -72.44 41.72 64.43
CA GLY A 32 -71.75 42.48 65.47
C GLY A 32 -71.21 41.61 66.61
N VAL A 33 -70.91 40.34 66.34
CA VAL A 33 -70.45 39.39 67.38
C VAL A 33 -69.08 39.86 67.90
N ARG A 34 -68.96 39.98 69.22
CA ARG A 34 -67.68 40.36 69.85
C ARG A 34 -66.58 39.38 69.44
N GLY A 35 -65.46 39.92 68.96
CA GLY A 35 -64.30 39.13 68.51
C GLY A 35 -64.34 38.65 67.05
N ALA A 36 -65.35 38.98 66.26
CA ALA A 36 -65.49 38.50 64.87
C ALA A 36 -64.26 38.78 63.97
N TRP A 37 -63.64 39.96 64.09
CA TRP A 37 -62.40 40.30 63.36
C TRP A 37 -61.21 39.42 63.74
N ILE A 38 -61.08 39.08 65.03
CA ILE A 38 -59.99 38.20 65.51
C ILE A 38 -60.22 36.76 65.05
N ARG A 39 -61.48 36.28 65.06
CA ARG A 39 -61.83 34.96 64.51
C ARG A 39 -61.51 34.85 63.02
N THR A 40 -61.78 35.90 62.27
CA THR A 40 -61.48 35.97 60.82
C THR A 40 -59.98 35.91 60.58
N LEU A 41 -59.19 36.64 61.37
CA LEU A 41 -57.73 36.62 61.28
C LEU A 41 -57.15 35.25 61.66
N ALA A 42 -57.68 34.60 62.71
CA ALA A 42 -57.27 33.26 63.12
C ALA A 42 -57.61 32.21 62.04
N ALA A 43 -58.79 32.28 61.43
CA ALA A 43 -59.18 31.41 60.32
C ALA A 43 -58.30 31.63 59.09
N LEU A 44 -57.95 32.88 58.76
CA LEU A 44 -57.05 33.20 57.66
C LEU A 44 -55.63 32.68 57.91
N ALA A 45 -55.13 32.84 59.14
CA ALA A 45 -53.83 32.31 59.55
C ALA A 45 -53.80 30.78 59.45
N LEU A 46 -54.87 30.10 59.85
CA LEU A 46 -55.02 28.64 59.71
C LEU A 46 -55.05 28.21 58.24
N LEU A 47 -55.81 28.90 57.39
CA LEU A 47 -55.87 28.59 55.95
C LEU A 47 -54.51 28.81 55.27
N THR A 48 -53.78 29.86 55.66
CA THR A 48 -52.43 30.13 55.14
C THR A 48 -51.43 29.05 55.61
N ALA A 49 -51.55 28.60 56.85
CA ALA A 49 -50.76 27.49 57.38
C ALA A 49 -51.03 26.18 56.61
N LEU A 50 -52.30 25.90 56.30
CA LEU A 50 -52.68 24.71 55.54
C LEU A 50 -52.29 24.78 54.07
N ALA A 51 -52.26 25.98 53.48
CA ALA A 51 -51.76 26.21 52.12
C ALA A 51 -50.24 26.08 52.01
N ASN A 52 -49.51 26.19 53.13
CA ASN A 52 -48.08 25.93 53.27
C ASN A 52 -47.22 26.54 52.14
N PRO A 53 -47.06 27.87 52.10
CA PRO A 53 -46.18 28.54 51.15
C PRO A 53 -44.72 28.11 51.39
N VAL A 54 -44.03 27.72 50.33
CA VAL A 54 -42.65 27.23 50.35
C VAL A 54 -41.75 28.12 49.47
N LEU A 55 -40.55 28.41 49.97
CA LEU A 55 -39.47 28.96 49.16
C LEU A 55 -38.63 27.82 48.60
N LEU A 56 -38.59 27.72 47.28
CA LEU A 56 -37.77 26.77 46.54
C LEU A 56 -36.44 27.43 46.20
N GLN A 57 -35.36 26.81 46.66
CA GLN A 57 -34.01 27.13 46.21
C GLN A 57 -33.44 25.91 45.49
N GLU A 58 -33.35 26.02 44.17
CA GLU A 58 -32.65 25.03 43.34
C GLU A 58 -31.14 25.22 43.52
N ASP A 59 -30.45 24.15 43.91
CA ASP A 59 -29.00 24.09 43.94
C ASP A 59 -28.50 23.42 42.66
N ARG A 60 -27.83 24.21 41.81
CA ARG A 60 -27.42 23.80 40.46
C ARG A 60 -25.92 23.97 40.32
N ASP A 61 -25.24 22.90 39.95
CA ASP A 61 -23.83 22.94 39.60
C ASP A 61 -23.66 23.09 38.10
N GLN A 62 -22.72 23.94 37.70
CA GLN A 62 -22.35 24.12 36.30
C GLN A 62 -21.54 22.91 35.82
N LEU A 63 -21.92 22.37 34.66
CA LEU A 63 -21.17 21.27 34.05
C LEU A 63 -19.82 21.75 33.51
N SER A 64 -18.88 20.82 33.40
CA SER A 64 -17.60 21.06 32.73
C SER A 64 -17.79 21.30 31.23
N THR A 65 -17.00 22.23 30.71
CA THR A 65 -16.88 22.51 29.27
C THR A 65 -15.84 21.58 28.68
N ILE A 66 -16.19 20.79 27.68
CA ILE A 66 -15.27 19.85 27.02
C ILE A 66 -14.50 20.58 25.91
N VAL A 67 -13.19 20.39 25.88
CA VAL A 67 -12.31 20.93 24.82
C VAL A 67 -11.42 19.81 24.28
N PRO A 68 -11.75 19.22 23.11
CA PRO A 68 -10.85 18.30 22.43
C PRO A 68 -9.59 19.04 21.94
N VAL A 69 -8.45 18.45 22.26
CA VAL A 69 -7.12 18.81 21.78
C VAL A 69 -6.61 17.67 20.92
N ILE A 70 -6.65 17.86 19.61
CA ILE A 70 -6.22 16.88 18.61
C ILE A 70 -4.75 17.15 18.29
N VAL A 71 -3.89 16.18 18.55
CA VAL A 71 -2.45 16.24 18.32
C VAL A 71 -2.11 15.36 17.14
N ASP A 72 -1.59 15.96 16.09
CA ASP A 72 -1.19 15.27 14.88
C ASP A 72 0.16 14.56 15.07
N ARG A 73 0.16 13.24 14.90
CA ARG A 73 1.34 12.35 14.94
C ARG A 73 1.52 11.59 13.62
N SER A 74 0.92 12.10 12.54
CA SER A 74 1.09 11.58 11.18
C SER A 74 2.54 11.63 10.70
N GLN A 75 2.85 10.99 9.58
CA GLN A 75 4.22 10.87 9.07
C GLN A 75 4.84 12.24 8.74
N SER A 76 4.02 13.22 8.33
CA SER A 76 4.48 14.59 8.06
C SER A 76 4.93 15.35 9.31
N GLN A 77 4.58 14.85 10.50
CA GLN A 77 5.01 15.38 11.80
C GLN A 77 6.23 14.66 12.39
N GLN A 78 6.74 13.62 11.73
CA GLN A 78 7.84 12.78 12.26
C GLN A 78 9.25 13.34 12.05
N THR A 79 9.39 14.58 11.57
CA THR A 79 10.70 15.25 11.52
C THR A 79 11.18 15.58 12.95
N PRO A 80 12.48 15.37 13.30
CA PRO A 80 12.97 15.56 14.66
C PRO A 80 12.64 16.93 15.29
N ASP A 81 12.73 18.01 14.50
CA ASP A 81 12.39 19.36 14.94
C ASP A 81 10.89 19.52 15.22
N ARG A 82 10.02 18.94 14.39
CA ARG A 82 8.55 19.05 14.53
C ARG A 82 8.02 18.24 15.71
N VAL A 83 8.51 17.01 15.91
CA VAL A 83 8.14 16.19 17.07
C VAL A 83 8.38 16.96 18.37
N LYS A 84 9.56 17.58 18.49
CA LYS A 84 9.89 18.41 19.66
C LYS A 84 8.98 19.63 19.78
N MET A 85 8.73 20.35 18.68
CA MET A 85 7.82 21.50 18.69
C MET A 85 6.40 21.13 19.13
N THR A 86 5.87 20.02 18.63
CA THR A 86 4.56 19.47 18.99
C THR A 86 4.51 19.11 20.48
N ASP A 87 5.53 18.43 21.00
CA ASP A 87 5.59 18.04 22.41
C ASP A 87 5.67 19.25 23.35
N ASP A 88 6.51 20.23 23.03
CA ASP A 88 6.68 21.45 23.81
C ASP A 88 5.40 22.32 23.79
N ALA A 89 4.75 22.45 22.62
CA ALA A 89 3.47 23.15 22.50
C ALA A 89 2.34 22.44 23.26
N LEU A 90 2.30 21.11 23.21
CA LEU A 90 1.35 20.29 23.98
C LEU A 90 1.56 20.46 25.49
N ALA A 91 2.81 20.49 25.95
CA ALA A 91 3.15 20.72 27.36
C ALA A 91 2.70 22.12 27.83
N ALA A 92 2.94 23.15 27.03
CA ALA A 92 2.48 24.51 27.31
C ALA A 92 0.94 24.58 27.37
N LEU A 93 0.25 23.93 26.43
CA LEU A 93 -1.21 23.90 26.37
C LEU A 93 -1.83 23.16 27.58
N LYS A 94 -1.25 22.03 27.99
CA LYS A 94 -1.61 21.33 29.23
C LYS A 94 -1.49 22.24 30.44
N GLY A 95 -0.40 23.00 30.53
CA GLY A 95 -0.17 23.97 31.61
C GLY A 95 -1.16 25.14 31.62
N GLN A 96 -1.60 25.62 30.45
CA GLN A 96 -2.61 26.68 30.36
C GLN A 96 -4.01 26.18 30.71
N LEU A 97 -4.43 25.03 30.17
CA LEU A 97 -5.76 24.45 30.41
C LEU A 97 -5.96 24.06 31.89
N ALA A 98 -4.91 23.59 32.57
CA ALA A 98 -4.95 23.25 33.99
C ALA A 98 -5.28 24.45 34.91
N ARG A 99 -5.14 25.70 34.43
CA ARG A 99 -5.52 26.91 35.18
C ARG A 99 -7.03 27.13 35.24
N PHE A 100 -7.81 26.41 34.43
CA PHE A 100 -9.25 26.57 34.31
C PHE A 100 -9.98 25.28 34.73
N PRO A 101 -10.36 25.11 36.00
CA PRO A 101 -10.97 23.87 36.50
C PRO A 101 -12.35 23.56 35.91
N GLN A 102 -13.00 24.54 35.26
CA GLN A 102 -14.28 24.37 34.58
C GLN A 102 -14.13 23.82 33.13
N ILE A 103 -12.90 23.72 32.63
CA ILE A 103 -12.58 23.15 31.33
C ILE A 103 -12.02 21.75 31.53
N GLU A 104 -12.61 20.79 30.83
CA GLU A 104 -12.18 19.40 30.82
C GLU A 104 -11.54 19.11 29.45
N PRO A 105 -10.21 19.18 29.35
CA PRO A 105 -9.53 18.94 28.09
C PRO A 105 -9.43 17.44 27.80
N ARG A 106 -9.71 17.06 26.55
CA ARG A 106 -9.51 15.70 26.05
C ARG A 106 -8.36 15.72 25.05
N PHE A 107 -7.23 15.10 25.39
CA PHE A 107 -6.07 15.03 24.50
C PHE A 107 -6.14 13.74 23.67
N ILE A 108 -5.99 13.84 22.35
CA ILE A 108 -6.04 12.73 21.42
C ILE A 108 -4.85 12.84 20.48
N ASP A 109 -3.99 11.84 20.48
CA ASP A 109 -2.96 11.68 19.46
C ASP A 109 -3.59 10.98 18.24
N VAL A 110 -3.47 11.59 17.07
CA VAL A 110 -3.90 11.04 15.78
C VAL A 110 -2.68 10.54 15.05
N GLU A 111 -2.49 9.23 15.10
CA GLU A 111 -1.57 8.55 14.20
C GLU A 111 -2.25 8.42 12.83
N GLY A 112 -1.50 8.65 11.74
CA GLY A 112 -2.03 8.42 10.39
C GLY A 112 -2.53 6.98 10.23
N ASP A 113 -3.39 6.70 9.24
CA ASP A 113 -3.93 5.35 9.06
C ASP A 113 -2.84 4.34 8.66
N VAL A 114 -2.31 3.64 9.67
CA VAL A 114 -1.25 2.62 9.56
C VAL A 114 -1.71 1.40 8.74
N ASN A 115 -3.02 1.26 8.50
CA ASN A 115 -3.61 0.18 7.71
C ASN A 115 -4.01 0.59 6.29
N SER A 116 -4.07 1.89 5.99
CA SER A 116 -4.37 2.37 4.64
C SER A 116 -3.14 2.29 3.73
N ASP A 117 -3.34 1.87 2.48
CA ASP A 117 -2.31 1.95 1.43
C ASP A 117 -2.10 3.38 0.92
N VAL A 118 -3.04 4.29 1.22
CA VAL A 118 -3.01 5.72 0.93
C VAL A 118 -3.14 6.47 2.26
N PRO A 119 -2.03 6.65 3.00
CA PRO A 119 -2.10 7.32 4.27
C PRO A 119 -2.44 8.81 4.05
N ALA A 120 -3.21 9.35 4.99
CA ALA A 120 -3.74 10.70 4.97
C ALA A 120 -4.02 11.16 6.41
N THR A 121 -3.74 12.44 6.68
CA THR A 121 -3.98 13.06 7.99
C THR A 121 -5.46 13.41 8.15
N ARG A 122 -6.15 12.67 9.04
CA ARG A 122 -7.60 12.81 9.28
C ARG A 122 -7.91 13.34 10.68
N LEU A 123 -7.88 14.66 10.85
CA LEU A 123 -8.06 15.29 12.16
C LEU A 123 -9.54 15.55 12.50
N PHE A 124 -10.39 15.78 11.51
CA PHE A 124 -11.81 16.07 11.71
C PHE A 124 -12.62 14.80 12.00
N ASP A 125 -12.26 13.67 11.41
CA ASP A 125 -12.83 12.36 11.75
C ASP A 125 -12.52 12.03 13.23
N ALA A 126 -11.27 12.24 13.67
CA ALA A 126 -10.86 12.03 15.06
C ALA A 126 -11.59 12.99 16.02
N LEU A 127 -11.75 14.26 15.62
CA LEU A 127 -12.54 15.24 16.37
C LEU A 127 -14.00 14.77 16.52
N ALA A 128 -14.65 14.37 15.43
CA ALA A 128 -16.04 13.93 15.43
C ALA A 128 -16.25 12.68 16.30
N ALA A 129 -15.31 11.73 16.24
CA ALA A 129 -15.34 10.54 17.09
C ALA A 129 -15.19 10.89 18.59
N ASN A 130 -14.36 11.88 18.93
CA ASN A 130 -14.11 12.25 20.32
C ASN A 130 -15.24 13.03 21.00
N ILE A 131 -16.09 13.70 20.22
CA ILE A 131 -17.23 14.46 20.74
C ILE A 131 -18.56 13.70 20.62
N ALA A 132 -18.55 12.47 20.10
CA ALA A 132 -19.76 11.68 19.85
C ALA A 132 -20.57 11.36 21.13
N ASP A 133 -19.91 11.27 22.28
CA ASP A 133 -20.52 11.04 23.60
C ASP A 133 -20.90 12.33 24.34
N VAL A 134 -20.59 13.50 23.76
CA VAL A 134 -20.77 14.81 24.41
C VAL A 134 -21.88 15.61 23.73
N PRO A 135 -22.87 16.12 24.48
CA PRO A 135 -23.86 17.04 23.92
C PRO A 135 -23.19 18.28 23.28
N PRO A 136 -23.62 18.73 22.08
CA PRO A 136 -23.01 19.87 21.39
C PRO A 136 -22.93 21.17 22.21
N SER A 137 -23.83 21.37 23.19
CA SER A 137 -23.84 22.53 24.08
C SER A 137 -22.75 22.53 25.16
N ARG A 138 -22.06 21.40 25.36
CA ARG A 138 -20.92 21.26 26.29
C ARG A 138 -19.56 21.41 25.61
N VAL A 139 -19.51 21.35 24.28
CA VAL A 139 -18.27 21.55 23.51
C VAL A 139 -17.96 23.04 23.45
N GLY A 140 -16.85 23.44 24.09
CA GLY A 140 -16.47 24.86 24.19
C GLY A 140 -15.53 25.34 23.08
N GLY A 141 -14.96 24.43 22.32
CA GLY A 141 -14.05 24.69 21.21
C GLY A 141 -13.18 23.47 20.95
N ALA A 142 -12.44 23.47 19.85
CA ALA A 142 -11.45 22.45 19.53
C ALA A 142 -10.10 23.08 19.25
N ILE A 143 -9.01 22.42 19.64
CA ILE A 143 -7.64 22.86 19.37
C ILE A 143 -6.95 21.75 18.58
N MET A 144 -6.45 22.07 17.39
CA MET A 144 -5.69 21.15 16.54
C MET A 144 -4.24 21.57 16.55
N LEU A 145 -3.33 20.65 16.88
CA LEU A 145 -1.88 20.85 16.81
C LEU A 145 -1.36 20.00 15.65
N THR A 146 -0.99 20.63 14.54
CA THR A 146 -0.66 19.98 13.26
C THR A 146 0.32 20.82 12.46
N ASP A 147 0.94 20.29 11.41
CA ASP A 147 1.68 21.08 10.42
C ASP A 147 0.73 21.81 9.44
N GLY A 148 -0.57 21.50 9.51
CA GLY A 148 -1.63 22.14 8.75
C GLY A 148 -2.03 21.40 7.49
N GLU A 149 -1.35 20.30 7.14
CA GLU A 149 -1.68 19.46 6.00
C GLU A 149 -2.76 18.42 6.38
N VAL A 150 -4.00 18.91 6.49
CA VAL A 150 -5.16 18.12 6.89
C VAL A 150 -5.98 17.73 5.66
N HIS A 151 -6.29 16.45 5.51
CA HIS A 151 -6.89 15.89 4.30
C HIS A 151 -8.41 15.66 4.38
N ASP A 152 -9.00 15.80 5.57
CA ASP A 152 -10.42 15.59 5.85
C ASP A 152 -11.14 16.88 6.26
N VAL A 153 -10.63 18.05 5.85
CA VAL A 153 -11.26 19.33 6.13
C VAL A 153 -12.69 19.35 5.57
N PRO A 154 -13.72 19.60 6.41
CA PRO A 154 -15.11 19.59 5.96
C PRO A 154 -15.34 20.64 4.87
N ALA A 155 -16.14 20.29 3.87
CA ALA A 155 -16.57 21.23 2.85
C ALA A 155 -17.30 22.44 3.48
N ALA A 156 -17.29 23.59 2.80
CA ALA A 156 -17.86 24.84 3.31
C ALA A 156 -19.32 24.74 3.78
N ASN A 157 -20.10 23.81 3.20
CA ASN A 157 -21.52 23.60 3.50
C ASN A 157 -21.78 22.52 4.57
N GLN A 158 -20.75 21.81 5.03
CA GLN A 158 -20.88 20.73 6.00
C GLN A 158 -20.86 21.30 7.42
N ALA A 159 -21.86 20.92 8.22
CA ALA A 159 -21.97 21.33 9.62
C ALA A 159 -20.97 20.54 10.50
N LEU A 160 -20.32 21.23 11.43
CA LEU A 160 -19.32 20.67 12.35
C LEU A 160 -19.93 19.87 13.51
N GLY A 161 -21.27 19.89 13.66
CA GLY A 161 -21.98 19.20 14.75
C GLY A 161 -22.02 19.96 16.08
N PHE A 162 -21.29 21.07 16.21
CA PHE A 162 -21.28 21.95 17.38
C PHE A 162 -21.08 23.43 17.00
N ASP A 163 -21.40 24.35 17.91
CA ASP A 163 -21.33 25.81 17.74
C ASP A 163 -20.23 26.40 18.64
N ALA A 164 -18.97 26.10 18.32
CA ALA A 164 -17.80 26.59 19.06
C ALA A 164 -16.57 26.79 18.16
N PRO A 165 -15.58 27.62 18.58
CA PRO A 165 -14.39 27.91 17.79
C PRO A 165 -13.45 26.71 17.59
N ILE A 166 -12.85 26.62 16.39
CA ILE A 166 -11.80 25.66 16.07
C ILE A 166 -10.48 26.41 15.89
N HIS A 167 -9.52 26.14 16.76
CA HIS A 167 -8.19 26.72 16.74
C HIS A 167 -7.20 25.77 16.06
N GLY A 168 -6.36 26.30 15.18
CA GLY A 168 -5.25 25.59 14.55
C GLY A 168 -3.92 26.13 15.04
N LEU A 169 -3.15 25.30 15.74
CA LEU A 169 -1.78 25.57 16.15
C LEU A 169 -0.86 24.85 15.17
N VAL A 170 -0.23 25.63 14.29
CA VAL A 170 0.58 25.11 13.19
C VAL A 170 2.04 24.96 13.61
N THR A 171 2.57 23.73 13.57
CA THR A 171 3.97 23.43 13.85
C THR A 171 4.80 23.54 12.57
N GLY A 172 5.85 24.35 12.63
CA GLY A 172 6.74 24.61 11.49
C GLY A 172 7.18 26.07 11.43
N ARG A 173 8.24 26.35 10.66
CA ARG A 173 8.84 27.68 10.56
C ARG A 173 8.19 28.50 9.42
N PRO A 174 8.10 29.85 9.54
CA PRO A 174 7.47 30.69 8.53
C PRO A 174 8.16 30.73 7.15
N LYS A 175 9.43 30.31 7.07
CA LYS A 175 10.25 30.30 5.84
C LYS A 175 10.78 28.89 5.53
N GLU A 176 9.98 27.88 5.86
CA GLU A 176 10.24 26.53 5.39
C GLU A 176 10.29 26.52 3.86
N PHE A 177 11.26 25.79 3.32
CA PHE A 177 11.35 25.49 1.91
C PHE A 177 11.67 24.01 1.78
N ASP A 178 11.21 23.42 0.69
CA ASP A 178 11.31 21.98 0.49
C ASP A 178 11.37 21.70 -1.01
N ARG A 179 12.30 20.83 -1.43
CA ARG A 179 12.47 20.48 -2.84
C ARG A 179 12.05 19.04 -3.04
N ARG A 180 10.99 18.82 -3.81
CA ARG A 180 10.49 17.47 -4.08
C ARG A 180 10.44 17.15 -5.56
N ILE A 181 10.40 15.86 -5.87
CA ILE A 181 10.21 15.36 -7.24
C ILE A 181 8.97 14.48 -7.32
N GLU A 182 8.21 14.60 -8.40
CA GLU A 182 7.01 13.82 -8.66
C GLU A 182 7.00 13.30 -10.10
N VAL A 183 6.49 12.08 -10.27
CA VAL A 183 6.20 11.51 -11.58
C VAL A 183 4.78 11.90 -11.96
N ILE A 184 4.65 12.87 -12.87
CA ILE A 184 3.35 13.38 -13.32
C ILE A 184 2.65 12.37 -14.23
N LYS A 185 3.41 11.69 -15.10
CA LYS A 185 2.88 10.73 -16.05
C LYS A 185 3.92 9.69 -16.43
N GLY A 186 3.56 8.42 -16.38
CA GLY A 186 4.40 7.33 -16.89
C GLY A 186 3.59 6.11 -17.33
N PRO A 187 4.03 5.37 -18.35
CA PRO A 187 3.37 4.14 -18.77
C PRO A 187 3.57 3.03 -17.74
N ARG A 188 2.52 2.24 -17.49
CA ARG A 188 2.60 1.05 -16.62
C ARG A 188 3.19 -0.16 -17.33
N PHE A 189 3.05 -0.21 -18.66
CA PHE A 189 3.58 -1.28 -19.50
C PHE A 189 4.43 -0.68 -20.61
N GLY A 190 5.53 -1.32 -20.94
CA GLY A 190 6.41 -0.92 -22.05
C GLY A 190 6.95 -2.13 -22.80
N ILE A 191 7.23 -1.96 -24.08
CA ILE A 191 7.82 -3.03 -24.87
C ILE A 191 9.34 -3.08 -24.62
N VAL A 192 9.89 -4.26 -24.37
CA VAL A 192 11.33 -4.47 -24.15
C VAL A 192 12.13 -3.92 -25.33
N ASN A 193 13.21 -3.19 -25.04
CA ASN A 193 14.08 -2.49 -26.01
C ASN A 193 13.45 -1.36 -26.83
N GLU A 194 12.15 -1.07 -26.65
CA GLU A 194 11.52 0.11 -27.22
C GLU A 194 11.65 1.33 -26.30
N GLU A 195 11.62 2.51 -26.91
CA GLU A 195 11.69 3.78 -26.21
C GLU A 195 10.34 4.11 -25.57
N GLN A 196 10.36 4.39 -24.27
CA GLN A 196 9.23 4.80 -23.46
C GLN A 196 9.51 6.17 -22.86
N GLN A 197 8.46 6.92 -22.53
CA GLN A 197 8.57 8.27 -22.01
C GLN A 197 7.87 8.43 -20.66
N VAL A 198 8.53 9.07 -19.71
CA VAL A 198 7.99 9.50 -18.42
C VAL A 198 8.10 11.01 -18.30
N ILE A 199 7.14 11.64 -17.64
CA ILE A 199 7.11 13.08 -17.34
C ILE A 199 7.30 13.22 -15.85
N LEU A 200 8.39 13.89 -15.46
CA LEU A 200 8.70 14.23 -14.07
C LEU A 200 8.62 15.74 -13.88
N ARG A 201 8.33 16.17 -12.65
CA ARG A 201 8.34 17.58 -12.26
C ARG A 201 9.03 17.71 -10.92
N VAL A 202 9.97 18.64 -10.85
CA VAL A 202 10.58 19.07 -9.58
C VAL A 202 9.77 20.27 -9.06
N PHE A 203 9.50 20.31 -7.77
CA PHE A 203 8.84 21.41 -7.11
C PHE A 203 9.78 22.01 -6.07
N ASP A 204 9.78 23.34 -5.97
CA ASP A 204 10.33 24.08 -4.85
C ASP A 204 9.15 24.70 -4.11
N ASP A 205 8.72 24.06 -3.03
CA ASP A 205 7.67 24.60 -2.19
C ASP A 205 8.30 25.62 -1.21
N GLY A 206 7.60 26.71 -0.91
CA GLY A 206 8.12 27.81 -0.05
C GLY A 206 8.99 28.85 -0.79
N PRO A 207 9.86 29.61 -0.08
CA PRO A 207 10.77 30.58 -0.68
C PRO A 207 11.78 29.86 -1.58
N SER A 208 11.49 29.79 -2.90
CA SER A 208 12.33 29.04 -3.83
C SER A 208 13.78 29.55 -3.79
N PRO A 209 14.77 28.67 -3.57
CA PRO A 209 16.19 29.00 -3.70
C PRO A 209 16.59 29.33 -5.14
N GLY A 210 15.70 29.07 -6.11
CA GLY A 210 15.93 29.27 -7.54
C GLY A 210 16.93 28.27 -8.13
N GLY A 211 17.15 28.38 -9.43
CA GLY A 211 18.13 27.57 -10.16
C GLY A 211 17.58 26.25 -10.71
N THR A 212 18.43 25.54 -11.45
CA THR A 212 18.14 24.20 -11.97
C THR A 212 18.51 23.14 -10.94
N ALA A 213 17.75 22.06 -10.88
CA ALA A 213 18.04 20.90 -10.05
C ALA A 213 18.58 19.76 -10.94
N ASP A 214 19.71 19.17 -10.54
CA ASP A 214 20.22 17.95 -11.17
C ASP A 214 19.45 16.75 -10.60
N VAL A 215 18.81 15.98 -11.48
CA VAL A 215 18.06 14.78 -11.17
C VAL A 215 18.83 13.59 -11.72
N VAL A 216 19.24 12.69 -10.82
CA VAL A 216 19.88 11.42 -11.19
C VAL A 216 18.80 10.38 -11.42
N VAL A 217 18.86 9.69 -12.56
CA VAL A 217 17.92 8.63 -12.93
C VAL A 217 18.62 7.28 -12.87
N LYS A 218 18.05 6.36 -12.10
CA LYS A 218 18.51 4.98 -12.00
C LYS A 218 17.43 4.02 -12.47
N MET A 219 17.84 2.99 -13.20
CA MET A 219 17.01 1.84 -13.57
C MET A 219 17.52 0.60 -12.85
N ASN A 220 16.67 -0.03 -12.05
CA ASN A 220 17.02 -1.24 -11.28
C ASN A 220 18.34 -1.07 -10.48
N GLY A 221 18.55 0.15 -9.94
CA GLY A 221 19.74 0.51 -9.15
C GLY A 221 20.94 1.03 -9.96
N ASN A 222 20.95 0.89 -11.29
CA ASN A 222 22.04 1.38 -12.15
C ASN A 222 21.72 2.78 -12.67
N GLU A 223 22.67 3.71 -12.55
CA GLU A 223 22.52 5.05 -13.12
C GLU A 223 22.52 5.01 -14.65
N ILE A 224 21.47 5.55 -15.25
CA ILE A 224 21.29 5.57 -16.71
C ILE A 224 21.41 6.99 -17.30
N ALA A 225 21.12 8.03 -16.50
CA ALA A 225 21.14 9.41 -16.94
C ALA A 225 21.18 10.38 -15.75
N THR A 226 21.65 11.60 -16.02
CA THR A 226 21.43 12.78 -15.17
C THR A 226 20.79 13.86 -16.02
N LEU A 227 19.68 14.44 -15.53
CA LEU A 227 18.90 15.46 -16.24
C LEU A 227 18.81 16.75 -15.40
N ARG A 228 18.78 17.89 -16.08
CA ARG A 228 18.55 19.19 -15.45
C ARG A 228 17.07 19.54 -15.52
N ALA A 229 16.42 19.59 -14.38
CA ALA A 229 15.03 20.01 -14.26
C ALA A 229 14.95 21.45 -13.73
N THR A 230 14.03 22.25 -14.26
CA THR A 230 13.68 23.55 -13.69
C THR A 230 12.47 23.37 -12.77
N PRO A 231 12.57 23.74 -11.47
CA PRO A 231 11.44 23.65 -10.56
C PRO A 231 10.17 24.30 -11.12
N GLY A 232 9.04 23.61 -11.01
CA GLY A 232 7.72 24.00 -11.53
C GLY A 232 7.45 23.62 -12.99
N GLN A 233 8.42 23.12 -13.76
CA GLN A 233 8.24 22.73 -15.16
C GLN A 233 8.23 21.20 -15.37
N ASP A 234 7.39 20.75 -16.31
CA ASP A 234 7.39 19.37 -16.76
C ASP A 234 8.66 19.06 -17.55
N THR A 235 9.37 18.02 -17.11
CA THR A 235 10.59 17.54 -17.73
C THR A 235 10.33 16.14 -18.30
N PRO A 236 10.25 15.96 -19.62
CA PRO A 236 10.12 14.63 -20.22
C PRO A 236 11.47 13.90 -20.17
N PHE A 237 11.42 12.59 -19.89
CA PHE A 237 12.58 11.70 -19.93
C PHE A 237 12.23 10.45 -20.76
N SER A 238 13.07 10.14 -21.74
CA SER A 238 12.95 8.94 -22.55
C SER A 238 13.95 7.87 -22.11
N PHE A 239 13.51 6.62 -22.06
CA PHE A 239 14.34 5.49 -21.67
C PHE A 239 13.93 4.22 -22.44
N LYS A 240 14.81 3.22 -22.48
CA LYS A 240 14.48 1.89 -23.02
C LYS A 240 14.21 0.91 -21.88
N VAL A 241 13.20 0.06 -22.05
CA VAL A 241 12.90 -1.01 -21.08
C VAL A 241 13.93 -2.13 -21.25
N PRO A 242 14.78 -2.43 -20.25
CA PRO A 242 15.92 -3.34 -20.44
C PRO A 242 15.52 -4.81 -20.51
N GLY A 243 14.42 -5.21 -19.88
CA GLY A 243 13.99 -6.61 -19.84
C GLY A 243 12.51 -6.77 -19.52
N GLY A 244 12.00 -7.99 -19.72
CA GLY A 244 10.62 -8.33 -19.37
C GLY A 244 10.38 -8.30 -17.86
N GLY A 245 9.12 -8.10 -17.46
CA GLY A 245 8.72 -8.02 -16.05
C GLY A 245 8.95 -6.64 -15.42
N SER A 246 8.92 -6.57 -14.10
CA SER A 246 8.96 -5.30 -13.36
C SER A 246 10.33 -4.62 -13.44
N ASN A 247 10.33 -3.37 -13.87
CA ASN A 247 11.49 -2.49 -13.89
C ASN A 247 11.20 -1.24 -13.05
N VAL A 248 12.14 -0.87 -12.19
CA VAL A 248 11.99 0.24 -11.25
C VAL A 248 12.88 1.39 -11.67
N LEU A 249 12.25 2.52 -12.02
CA LEU A 249 12.90 3.80 -12.25
C LEU A 249 12.91 4.59 -10.94
N GLU A 250 14.11 4.96 -10.48
CA GLU A 250 14.31 5.89 -9.37
C GLU A 250 14.79 7.23 -9.93
N PHE A 251 14.15 8.30 -9.49
CA PHE A 251 14.56 9.67 -9.75
C PHE A 251 14.95 10.30 -8.43
N SER A 252 16.18 10.81 -8.32
CA SER A 252 16.66 11.46 -7.10
C SER A 252 17.20 12.84 -7.40
N VAL A 253 16.78 13.84 -6.63
CA VAL A 253 17.23 15.22 -6.70
C VAL A 253 18.19 15.52 -5.56
N ALA A 254 19.19 16.35 -5.81
CA ALA A 254 20.15 16.76 -4.78
C ALA A 254 19.46 17.54 -3.63
N GLU A 255 19.75 17.12 -2.40
CA GLU A 255 19.32 17.77 -1.16
C GLU A 255 19.84 19.20 -1.06
N LEU A 256 19.00 20.11 -0.57
CA LEU A 256 19.36 21.49 -0.29
C LEU A 256 19.57 21.71 1.21
N PRO A 257 20.67 22.37 1.62
CA PRO A 257 20.92 22.65 3.04
C PRO A 257 19.79 23.47 3.66
N GLY A 258 19.06 22.88 4.62
CA GLY A 258 17.97 23.54 5.35
C GLY A 258 16.57 23.24 4.83
N GLU A 259 16.42 22.29 3.89
CA GLU A 259 15.11 21.76 3.49
C GLU A 259 14.39 21.05 4.65
N VAL A 260 13.05 20.97 4.59
CA VAL A 260 12.25 20.35 5.65
C VAL A 260 12.51 18.86 5.73
N THR A 261 12.59 18.18 4.59
CA THR A 261 12.89 16.75 4.51
C THR A 261 13.58 16.40 3.20
N ALA A 262 14.48 15.42 3.24
CA ALA A 262 15.08 14.84 2.04
C ALA A 262 14.26 13.66 1.47
N ALA A 263 13.22 13.22 2.21
CA ALA A 263 12.50 11.99 1.90
C ALA A 263 11.71 12.07 0.58
N ASN A 264 11.23 13.26 0.22
CA ASN A 264 10.48 13.52 -1.02
C ASN A 264 11.34 14.03 -2.17
N ASN A 265 12.67 14.09 -1.99
CA ASN A 265 13.65 14.35 -3.04
C ASN A 265 13.84 13.13 -3.96
N ARG A 266 13.13 12.03 -3.70
CA ARG A 266 13.13 10.80 -4.49
C ARG A 266 11.72 10.46 -4.95
N ALA A 267 11.59 10.07 -6.21
CA ALA A 267 10.37 9.51 -6.76
C ALA A 267 10.66 8.19 -7.48
N VAL A 268 9.68 7.30 -7.50
CA VAL A 268 9.81 5.98 -8.11
C VAL A 268 8.70 5.77 -9.11
N HIS A 269 9.03 5.21 -10.27
CA HIS A 269 8.07 4.74 -11.26
C HIS A 269 8.32 3.28 -11.58
N VAL A 270 7.28 2.45 -11.55
CA VAL A 270 7.37 1.02 -11.89
C VAL A 270 6.77 0.81 -13.26
N ILE A 271 7.50 0.13 -14.14
CA ILE A 271 7.06 -0.23 -15.49
C ILE A 271 7.27 -1.72 -15.74
N ASP A 272 6.20 -2.41 -16.15
CA ASP A 272 6.26 -3.81 -16.54
C ASP A 272 6.62 -3.94 -18.03
N GLY A 273 7.76 -4.57 -18.30
CA GLY A 273 8.24 -4.89 -19.63
C GLY A 273 7.50 -6.08 -20.24
N ILE A 274 6.93 -5.88 -21.42
CA ILE A 274 6.29 -6.93 -22.22
C ILE A 274 7.13 -7.14 -23.49
N ARG A 275 7.37 -8.39 -23.89
CA ARG A 275 8.07 -8.69 -25.15
C ARG A 275 7.09 -8.66 -26.33
N GLN A 276 7.59 -8.35 -27.52
CA GLN A 276 6.87 -8.59 -28.78
C GLN A 276 6.78 -10.09 -29.08
N ASN A 277 6.06 -10.47 -30.13
CA ASN A 277 6.00 -11.85 -30.61
C ASN A 277 7.42 -12.40 -30.88
N LEU A 278 7.68 -13.59 -30.35
CA LEU A 278 8.93 -14.32 -30.41
C LEU A 278 9.08 -14.98 -31.76
N ARG A 279 10.17 -14.69 -32.48
CA ARG A 279 10.42 -15.27 -33.80
C ARG A 279 11.22 -16.56 -33.67
N VAL A 280 10.60 -17.68 -34.00
CA VAL A 280 11.20 -19.02 -33.85
C VAL A 280 11.48 -19.66 -35.20
N LEU A 281 12.73 -20.09 -35.42
CA LEU A 281 13.14 -20.86 -36.60
C LEU A 281 13.22 -22.35 -36.24
N LEU A 282 12.29 -23.16 -36.75
CA LEU A 282 12.31 -24.61 -36.62
C LEU A 282 12.83 -25.24 -37.92
N VAL A 283 13.89 -26.03 -37.81
CA VAL A 283 14.49 -26.76 -38.93
C VAL A 283 14.52 -28.25 -38.62
N SER A 284 13.68 -29.00 -39.32
CA SER A 284 13.55 -30.44 -39.15
C SER A 284 14.28 -31.19 -40.26
N GLY A 285 15.13 -32.15 -39.89
CA GLY A 285 15.92 -32.93 -40.84
C GLY A 285 15.14 -34.01 -41.58
N GLU A 286 14.12 -34.60 -40.94
CA GLU A 286 13.28 -35.66 -41.50
C GLU A 286 11.84 -35.55 -40.95
N PRO A 287 10.79 -35.83 -41.75
CA PRO A 287 9.41 -35.83 -41.25
C PRO A 287 9.18 -36.90 -40.18
N HIS A 288 8.74 -36.51 -38.98
CA HIS A 288 8.44 -37.45 -37.89
C HIS A 288 7.31 -37.00 -36.96
N ALA A 289 6.95 -37.84 -35.98
CA ALA A 289 5.84 -37.56 -35.07
C ALA A 289 6.14 -36.42 -34.08
N GLY A 290 7.40 -36.25 -33.67
CA GLY A 290 7.84 -35.16 -32.78
C GLY A 290 7.85 -33.79 -33.45
N GLU A 291 8.14 -33.70 -34.74
CA GLU A 291 8.00 -32.46 -35.51
C GLU A 291 6.59 -31.85 -35.37
N ARG A 292 5.55 -32.69 -35.45
CA ARG A 292 4.16 -32.22 -35.28
C ARG A 292 3.90 -31.74 -33.86
N ALA A 293 4.48 -32.41 -32.86
CA ALA A 293 4.33 -32.00 -31.46
C ALA A 293 4.93 -30.61 -31.24
N TRP A 294 6.13 -30.36 -31.75
CA TRP A 294 6.78 -29.03 -31.74
C TRP A 294 5.96 -27.98 -32.45
N ARG A 295 5.57 -28.25 -33.70
CA ARG A 295 4.80 -27.32 -34.53
C ARG A 295 3.48 -26.95 -33.86
N ASN A 296 2.76 -27.93 -33.32
CA ASN A 296 1.47 -27.69 -32.66
C ASN A 296 1.64 -26.88 -31.37
N LEU A 297 2.70 -27.15 -30.60
CA LEU A 297 3.00 -26.40 -29.38
C LEU A 297 3.33 -24.94 -29.70
N LEU A 298 4.25 -24.70 -30.64
CA LEU A 298 4.67 -23.35 -31.01
C LEU A 298 3.55 -22.55 -31.69
N LYS A 299 2.74 -23.19 -32.55
CA LYS A 299 1.57 -22.52 -33.17
C LYS A 299 0.41 -22.28 -32.20
N SER A 300 0.35 -23.01 -31.08
CA SER A 300 -0.71 -22.81 -30.08
C SER A 300 -0.46 -21.57 -29.22
N ASP A 301 0.77 -21.05 -29.22
CA ASP A 301 1.13 -19.85 -28.49
C ASP A 301 0.99 -18.61 -29.37
N ALA A 302 0.08 -17.70 -29.01
CA ALA A 302 -0.17 -16.47 -29.75
C ALA A 302 1.04 -15.50 -29.72
N SER A 303 1.98 -15.71 -28.80
CA SER A 303 3.20 -14.93 -28.69
C SER A 303 4.34 -15.43 -29.58
N VAL A 304 4.13 -16.45 -30.42
CA VAL A 304 5.19 -17.07 -31.23
C VAL A 304 4.91 -16.96 -32.73
N ASP A 305 5.84 -16.33 -33.45
CA ASP A 305 5.89 -16.29 -34.90
C ASP A 305 6.82 -17.41 -35.42
N LEU A 306 6.22 -18.55 -35.79
CA LEU A 306 6.96 -19.75 -36.22
C LEU A 306 7.28 -19.75 -37.72
N VAL A 307 8.57 -19.74 -38.05
CA VAL A 307 9.10 -20.08 -39.37
C VAL A 307 9.61 -21.52 -39.35
N HIS A 308 9.03 -22.40 -40.16
CA HIS A 308 9.37 -23.82 -40.13
C HIS A 308 9.70 -24.37 -41.52
N PHE A 309 10.86 -25.02 -41.63
CA PHE A 309 11.30 -25.80 -42.78
C PHE A 309 11.56 -27.27 -42.42
N THR A 310 11.08 -28.16 -43.27
CA THR A 310 11.39 -29.60 -43.21
C THR A 310 12.21 -29.97 -44.43
N ILE A 311 13.39 -30.55 -44.25
CA ILE A 311 14.24 -30.98 -45.37
C ILE A 311 13.67 -32.29 -45.92
N LEU A 312 12.92 -32.20 -47.00
CA LEU A 312 12.24 -33.37 -47.60
C LEU A 312 13.17 -34.22 -48.49
N ARG A 313 14.28 -33.67 -48.97
CA ARG A 313 15.19 -34.35 -49.92
C ARG A 313 16.65 -33.97 -49.67
N PRO A 314 17.55 -34.95 -49.42
CA PRO A 314 18.99 -34.71 -49.40
C PRO A 314 19.50 -34.23 -50.77
N PRO A 315 20.45 -33.28 -50.83
CA PRO A 315 21.00 -32.73 -52.09
C PRO A 315 21.56 -33.78 -53.04
N GLU A 316 22.02 -34.92 -52.51
CA GLU A 316 22.65 -36.02 -53.26
C GLU A 316 21.64 -36.83 -54.11
N LYS A 317 20.35 -36.80 -53.77
CA LYS A 317 19.27 -37.32 -54.62
C LYS A 317 18.84 -36.23 -55.61
N GLN A 318 19.77 -35.81 -56.48
CA GLN A 318 19.44 -34.88 -57.55
C GLN A 318 18.52 -35.56 -58.56
N ASP A 319 17.35 -34.96 -58.71
CA ASP A 319 16.49 -35.15 -59.87
C ASP A 319 17.05 -34.22 -60.95
N GLY A 320 17.23 -34.69 -62.19
CA GLY A 320 17.80 -33.87 -63.27
C GLY A 320 16.91 -32.69 -63.70
N THR A 321 15.83 -32.43 -62.95
CA THR A 321 14.87 -31.36 -63.16
C THR A 321 15.43 -30.05 -62.58
N PRO A 322 15.49 -28.95 -63.36
CA PRO A 322 15.91 -27.63 -62.89
C PRO A 322 15.20 -27.20 -61.60
N ILE A 323 15.92 -26.55 -60.67
CA ILE A 323 15.39 -26.17 -59.34
C ILE A 323 14.16 -25.25 -59.43
N ASN A 324 14.07 -24.44 -60.49
CA ASN A 324 12.92 -23.58 -60.79
C ASN A 324 11.70 -24.33 -61.37
N GLU A 325 11.86 -25.59 -61.79
CA GLU A 325 10.80 -26.47 -62.30
C GLU A 325 10.32 -27.50 -61.26
N LEU A 326 11.13 -27.73 -60.21
CA LEU A 326 10.66 -28.38 -59.00
C LEU A 326 9.71 -27.42 -58.26
N SER A 327 8.46 -27.82 -58.01
CA SER A 327 7.46 -27.01 -57.27
C SER A 327 7.77 -26.88 -55.76
N LEU A 328 9.04 -26.75 -55.40
CA LEU A 328 9.57 -26.61 -54.05
C LEU A 328 10.19 -25.22 -53.93
N ILE A 329 9.74 -24.42 -52.97
CA ILE A 329 10.42 -23.19 -52.59
C ILE A 329 11.80 -23.58 -52.09
N ALA A 330 12.86 -23.10 -52.75
CA ALA A 330 14.23 -23.38 -52.33
C ALA A 330 14.44 -22.90 -50.88
N PHE A 331 15.09 -23.72 -50.05
CA PHE A 331 15.36 -23.37 -48.67
C PHE A 331 16.26 -22.13 -48.64
N PRO A 332 15.80 -20.97 -48.11
CA PRO A 332 16.51 -19.71 -48.23
C PRO A 332 17.61 -19.60 -47.17
N THR A 333 18.60 -20.49 -47.26
CA THR A 333 19.65 -20.67 -46.24
C THR A 333 20.43 -19.38 -45.96
N ARG A 334 20.78 -18.61 -47.00
CA ARG A 334 21.45 -17.32 -46.84
C ARG A 334 20.58 -16.30 -46.08
N GLU A 335 19.32 -16.17 -46.48
CA GLU A 335 18.42 -15.20 -45.85
C GLU A 335 18.23 -15.53 -44.37
N LEU A 336 18.08 -16.82 -44.03
CA LEU A 336 17.82 -17.26 -42.66
C LEU A 336 19.07 -17.24 -41.76
N PHE A 337 20.22 -17.70 -42.26
CA PHE A 337 21.42 -17.94 -41.43
C PHE A 337 22.54 -16.91 -41.66
N VAL A 338 22.32 -15.90 -42.50
CA VAL A 338 23.24 -14.79 -42.70
C VAL A 338 22.51 -13.46 -42.50
N ASP A 339 21.47 -13.21 -43.30
CA ASP A 339 20.87 -11.87 -43.35
C ASP A 339 19.92 -11.61 -42.17
N LYS A 340 19.10 -12.61 -41.79
CA LYS A 340 18.05 -12.51 -40.75
C LYS A 340 18.30 -13.37 -39.52
N ILE A 341 19.49 -13.92 -39.33
CA ILE A 341 19.77 -14.80 -38.18
C ILE A 341 19.52 -14.09 -36.84
N LYS A 342 19.80 -12.77 -36.78
CA LYS A 342 19.59 -11.90 -35.61
C LYS A 342 18.13 -11.55 -35.35
N ASP A 343 17.25 -11.81 -36.32
CA ASP A 343 15.83 -11.56 -36.17
C ASP A 343 15.11 -12.69 -35.41
N PHE A 344 15.77 -13.85 -35.26
CA PHE A 344 15.19 -14.99 -34.57
C PHE A 344 15.62 -14.98 -33.09
N ASP A 345 14.66 -15.17 -32.20
CA ASP A 345 14.90 -15.29 -30.76
C ASP A 345 15.33 -16.72 -30.37
N LEU A 346 14.91 -17.72 -31.16
CA LEU A 346 15.21 -19.14 -30.94
C LEU A 346 15.36 -19.90 -32.26
N ILE A 347 16.43 -20.68 -32.37
CA ILE A 347 16.65 -21.66 -33.44
C ILE A 347 16.48 -23.07 -32.86
N ILE A 348 15.67 -23.90 -33.51
CA ILE A 348 15.42 -25.29 -33.12
C ILE A 348 15.88 -26.23 -34.23
N PHE A 349 16.82 -27.11 -33.91
CA PHE A 349 17.17 -28.26 -34.74
C PHE A 349 16.46 -29.52 -34.24
N ASP A 350 15.55 -30.03 -35.06
CA ASP A 350 14.78 -31.23 -34.77
C ASP A 350 15.22 -32.37 -35.70
N ARG A 351 15.91 -33.36 -35.12
CA ARG A 351 16.52 -34.47 -35.86
C ARG A 351 17.33 -34.04 -37.09
N TYR A 352 18.08 -32.96 -36.94
CA TYR A 352 18.84 -32.37 -38.02
C TYR A 352 20.21 -33.06 -38.18
N GLN A 353 20.64 -33.25 -39.42
CA GLN A 353 21.91 -33.90 -39.78
C GLN A 353 22.64 -33.11 -40.88
N HIS A 354 23.96 -33.16 -40.84
CA HIS A 354 24.83 -32.51 -41.81
C HIS A 354 24.89 -33.31 -43.12
N ARG A 355 23.92 -33.09 -44.02
CA ARG A 355 23.87 -33.69 -45.38
C ARG A 355 24.09 -32.66 -46.49
N GLY A 356 25.01 -31.73 -46.30
CA GLY A 356 25.37 -30.72 -47.33
C GLY A 356 24.29 -29.66 -47.64
N VAL A 357 23.20 -29.59 -46.88
CA VAL A 357 22.15 -28.56 -47.06
C VAL A 357 22.59 -27.21 -46.50
N LEU A 358 23.32 -27.21 -45.38
CA LEU A 358 23.92 -26.02 -44.78
C LEU A 358 25.45 -26.08 -44.97
N PRO A 359 26.06 -25.06 -45.61
CA PRO A 359 27.51 -24.88 -45.62
C PRO A 359 28.10 -24.77 -44.21
N LEU A 360 29.37 -25.19 -44.03
CA LEU A 360 30.08 -25.10 -42.74
C LEU A 360 30.07 -23.68 -42.13
N LEU A 361 30.18 -22.66 -42.98
CA LEU A 361 30.12 -21.25 -42.57
C LEU A 361 28.80 -20.90 -41.85
N TYR A 362 27.69 -21.54 -42.20
CA TYR A 362 26.40 -21.22 -41.58
C TYR A 362 26.29 -21.84 -40.17
N TYR A 363 26.94 -22.97 -39.91
CA TYR A 363 27.06 -23.49 -38.55
C TYR A 363 27.90 -22.58 -37.68
N ASP A 364 28.98 -22.01 -38.22
CA ASP A 364 29.80 -21.01 -37.52
C ASP A 364 29.00 -19.74 -37.19
N ASN A 365 28.20 -19.25 -38.14
CA ASN A 365 27.28 -18.13 -37.88
C ASN A 365 26.27 -18.44 -36.76
N ILE A 366 25.75 -19.68 -36.70
CA ILE A 366 24.83 -20.10 -35.62
C ILE A 366 25.56 -20.16 -34.29
N ALA A 367 26.78 -20.72 -34.25
CA ALA A 367 27.60 -20.74 -33.04
C ALA A 367 27.86 -19.32 -32.52
N GLN A 368 28.28 -18.40 -33.40
CA GLN A 368 28.47 -16.98 -33.07
C GLN A 368 27.16 -16.31 -32.63
N TYR A 369 26.02 -16.64 -33.27
CA TYR A 369 24.72 -16.12 -32.86
C TYR A 369 24.39 -16.51 -31.42
N VAL A 370 24.62 -17.77 -31.03
CA VAL A 370 24.43 -18.24 -29.66
C VAL A 370 25.40 -17.53 -28.72
N GLU A 371 26.69 -17.49 -29.02
CA GLU A 371 27.70 -16.83 -28.18
C GLU A 371 27.36 -15.35 -27.91
N ASN A 372 26.75 -14.67 -28.88
CA ASN A 372 26.31 -13.28 -28.80
C ASN A 372 24.93 -13.08 -28.16
N GLY A 373 24.33 -14.11 -27.55
CA GLY A 373 23.11 -13.99 -26.77
C GLY A 373 21.88 -14.67 -27.34
N GLY A 374 22.00 -15.31 -28.50
CA GLY A 374 20.94 -16.09 -29.14
C GLY A 374 20.64 -17.41 -28.44
N ALA A 375 19.57 -18.07 -28.87
CA ALA A 375 19.10 -19.30 -28.24
C ALA A 375 19.03 -20.47 -29.23
N LEU A 376 19.49 -21.65 -28.79
CA LEU A 376 19.53 -22.87 -29.61
C LEU A 376 18.93 -24.06 -28.86
N LEU A 377 18.01 -24.77 -29.51
CA LEU A 377 17.48 -26.04 -29.02
C LEU A 377 17.80 -27.16 -30.01
N ILE A 378 18.29 -28.28 -29.49
CA ILE A 378 18.56 -29.49 -30.27
C ILE A 378 17.73 -30.63 -29.70
N ALA A 379 16.84 -31.17 -30.52
CA ALA A 379 16.17 -32.44 -30.27
C ALA A 379 16.89 -33.53 -31.08
N ALA A 380 17.76 -34.26 -30.40
CA ALA A 380 18.64 -35.26 -31.00
C ALA A 380 17.92 -36.62 -31.13
N GLY A 381 17.98 -37.20 -32.32
CA GLY A 381 17.65 -38.60 -32.59
C GLY A 381 18.89 -39.40 -32.98
N PRO A 382 18.70 -40.60 -33.58
CA PRO A 382 19.79 -41.49 -33.97
C PRO A 382 20.85 -40.85 -34.87
N GLU A 383 20.47 -39.88 -35.69
CA GLU A 383 21.39 -39.14 -36.57
C GLU A 383 22.48 -38.36 -35.81
N HIS A 384 22.25 -37.99 -34.55
CA HIS A 384 23.25 -37.32 -33.73
C HIS A 384 24.40 -38.25 -33.31
N ALA A 385 24.16 -39.56 -33.21
CA ALA A 385 25.18 -40.57 -32.97
C ALA A 385 25.90 -41.04 -34.25
N GLY A 386 25.47 -40.56 -35.42
CA GLY A 386 26.03 -40.95 -36.72
C GLY A 386 27.21 -40.07 -37.19
N PRO A 387 27.84 -40.43 -38.31
CA PRO A 387 28.92 -39.64 -38.93
C PRO A 387 28.45 -38.28 -39.45
N ASP A 388 27.17 -38.16 -39.81
CA ASP A 388 26.55 -36.92 -40.32
C ASP A 388 26.06 -36.01 -39.16
N SER A 389 26.54 -36.22 -37.94
CA SER A 389 26.10 -35.44 -36.78
C SER A 389 26.49 -33.97 -36.90
N ILE A 390 25.61 -33.09 -36.43
CA ILE A 390 25.94 -31.66 -36.28
C ILE A 390 27.10 -31.40 -35.31
N ALA A 391 27.43 -32.37 -34.46
CA ALA A 391 28.62 -32.32 -33.60
C ALA A 391 29.94 -32.36 -34.38
N MET A 392 29.92 -32.81 -35.65
CA MET A 392 31.09 -32.82 -36.54
C MET A 392 31.22 -31.52 -37.36
N THR A 393 30.53 -30.46 -36.95
CA THR A 393 30.52 -29.14 -37.61
C THR A 393 31.02 -28.07 -36.64
N PRO A 394 31.30 -26.82 -37.09
CA PRO A 394 31.65 -25.72 -36.21
C PRO A 394 30.66 -25.44 -35.07
N LEU A 395 29.42 -25.94 -35.15
CA LEU A 395 28.44 -25.84 -34.08
C LEU A 395 28.89 -26.52 -32.78
N SER A 396 29.85 -27.44 -32.86
CA SER A 396 30.42 -28.16 -31.71
C SER A 396 30.90 -27.26 -30.58
N SER A 397 31.30 -26.01 -30.87
CA SER A 397 31.80 -25.08 -29.85
C SER A 397 30.73 -24.63 -28.84
N VAL A 398 29.45 -24.74 -29.19
CA VAL A 398 28.32 -24.33 -28.33
C VAL A 398 27.47 -25.51 -27.87
N LEU A 399 27.77 -26.73 -28.31
CA LEU A 399 26.99 -27.91 -27.91
C LEU A 399 27.26 -28.28 -26.45
N PRO A 400 26.22 -28.60 -25.64
CA PRO A 400 26.40 -29.00 -24.25
C PRO A 400 27.09 -30.35 -24.12
N ALA A 401 26.96 -31.24 -25.10
CA ALA A 401 27.49 -32.59 -25.01
C ALA A 401 27.83 -33.13 -26.39
N MET A 402 28.89 -33.95 -26.44
CA MET A 402 29.34 -34.64 -27.65
C MET A 402 28.83 -36.08 -27.67
N PRO A 403 28.36 -36.60 -28.81
CA PRO A 403 27.87 -37.97 -28.92
C PRO A 403 29.03 -38.98 -28.84
N THR A 404 28.84 -40.09 -28.13
CA THR A 404 29.81 -41.20 -28.10
C THR A 404 29.75 -42.09 -29.34
N GLY A 405 28.75 -41.86 -30.20
CA GLY A 405 28.42 -42.69 -31.36
C GLY A 405 27.54 -43.90 -31.02
N GLN A 406 27.07 -44.03 -29.78
CA GLN A 406 26.22 -45.12 -29.33
C GLN A 406 24.78 -44.66 -29.09
N MET A 407 23.84 -45.57 -29.35
CA MET A 407 22.43 -45.41 -29.00
C MET A 407 22.09 -46.32 -27.83
N ILE A 408 21.32 -45.80 -26.88
CA ILE A 408 20.79 -46.58 -25.75
C ILE A 408 19.35 -46.97 -26.09
N GLU A 409 19.12 -48.21 -26.54
CA GLU A 409 17.81 -48.70 -27.00
C GLU A 409 17.15 -49.64 -25.98
N ARG A 410 16.49 -49.07 -24.97
CA ARG A 410 15.75 -49.81 -23.94
C ARG A 410 14.68 -48.95 -23.28
N ALA A 411 13.69 -49.58 -22.66
CA ALA A 411 12.64 -48.87 -21.94
C ALA A 411 13.18 -48.23 -20.65
N PHE A 412 12.88 -46.94 -20.44
CA PHE A 412 13.17 -46.20 -19.21
C PHE A 412 12.08 -45.17 -18.93
N TYR A 413 11.92 -44.81 -17.66
CA TYR A 413 11.16 -43.63 -17.26
C TYR A 413 12.13 -42.44 -17.27
N PRO A 414 11.86 -41.36 -18.03
CA PRO A 414 12.59 -40.10 -17.84
C PRO A 414 12.50 -39.69 -16.36
N ARG A 415 13.59 -39.23 -15.77
CA ARG A 415 13.63 -38.79 -14.35
C ARG A 415 14.26 -37.42 -14.23
N LEU A 416 13.94 -36.69 -13.16
CA LEU A 416 14.69 -35.47 -12.81
C LEU A 416 16.00 -35.85 -12.12
N SER A 417 17.07 -35.13 -12.45
CA SER A 417 18.30 -35.13 -11.63
C SER A 417 18.10 -34.33 -10.34
N GLU A 418 19.08 -34.33 -9.45
CA GLU A 418 19.04 -33.50 -8.24
C GLU A 418 19.00 -32.00 -8.58
N GLU A 419 19.76 -31.58 -9.61
CA GLU A 419 19.71 -30.24 -10.18
C GLU A 419 18.34 -29.96 -10.82
N GLY A 420 17.81 -30.93 -11.58
CA GLY A 420 16.52 -30.83 -12.25
C GLY A 420 15.33 -30.66 -11.30
N ARG A 421 15.43 -31.16 -10.07
CA ARG A 421 14.40 -30.90 -9.04
C ARG A 421 14.34 -29.43 -8.64
N LYS A 422 15.48 -28.73 -8.63
CA LYS A 422 15.58 -27.31 -8.26
C LYS A 422 15.40 -26.39 -9.47
N HIS A 423 15.81 -26.83 -10.65
CA HIS A 423 15.85 -26.02 -11.86
C HIS A 423 14.45 -25.57 -12.30
N PRO A 424 14.20 -24.27 -12.58
CA PRO A 424 12.86 -23.75 -12.86
C PRO A 424 12.16 -24.33 -14.10
N VAL A 425 12.94 -24.86 -15.06
CA VAL A 425 12.38 -25.55 -16.24
C VAL A 425 11.62 -26.82 -15.85
N THR A 426 12.10 -27.56 -14.85
CA THR A 426 11.62 -28.89 -14.48
C THR A 426 10.97 -28.96 -13.09
N ARG A 427 11.22 -27.96 -12.24
CA ARG A 427 10.63 -27.86 -10.90
C ARG A 427 9.11 -27.77 -10.97
N GLY A 428 8.42 -28.59 -10.18
CA GLY A 428 6.96 -28.59 -10.13
C GLY A 428 6.30 -29.02 -11.44
N LEU A 429 6.96 -29.88 -12.24
CA LEU A 429 6.30 -30.55 -13.33
C LEU A 429 5.32 -31.61 -12.79
N ASP A 430 4.12 -31.66 -13.35
CA ASP A 430 3.10 -32.61 -12.92
C ASP A 430 3.61 -34.06 -13.05
N GLY A 431 3.43 -34.85 -11.99
CA GLY A 431 3.87 -36.25 -11.93
C GLY A 431 5.36 -36.46 -11.64
N SER A 432 6.15 -35.40 -11.41
CA SER A 432 7.61 -35.50 -11.17
C SER A 432 8.01 -35.85 -9.72
N GLY A 433 7.06 -35.86 -8.78
CA GLY A 433 7.32 -35.94 -7.34
C GLY A 433 7.55 -37.35 -6.78
N GLU A 434 7.38 -38.39 -7.60
CA GLU A 434 7.50 -39.81 -7.21
C GLU A 434 8.59 -40.53 -8.02
N ASP A 435 9.06 -41.68 -7.53
CA ASP A 435 9.97 -42.57 -8.26
C ASP A 435 9.40 -44.00 -8.32
N PRO A 436 9.07 -44.55 -9.51
CA PRO A 436 9.16 -43.90 -10.81
C PRO A 436 8.16 -42.73 -10.95
N PRO A 437 8.49 -41.69 -11.73
CA PRO A 437 7.56 -40.60 -11.97
C PRO A 437 6.31 -41.08 -12.73
N HIS A 438 5.20 -40.37 -12.57
CA HIS A 438 3.92 -40.65 -13.24
C HIS A 438 3.94 -40.22 -14.70
N TRP A 439 4.95 -40.66 -15.43
CA TRP A 439 5.19 -40.35 -16.83
C TRP A 439 5.28 -41.64 -17.64
N GLY A 440 4.88 -41.58 -18.91
CA GLY A 440 5.06 -42.73 -19.81
C GLY A 440 6.53 -43.01 -20.13
N ARG A 441 6.86 -44.27 -20.42
CA ARG A 441 8.24 -44.67 -20.75
C ARG A 441 8.70 -44.15 -22.11
N TRP A 442 10.00 -43.91 -22.22
CA TRP A 442 10.72 -43.76 -23.49
C TRP A 442 11.58 -45.01 -23.71
N PHE A 443 12.06 -45.19 -24.94
CA PHE A 443 12.71 -46.40 -25.43
C PHE A 443 14.09 -46.17 -26.04
N ARG A 444 14.46 -44.91 -26.32
CA ARG A 444 15.81 -44.60 -26.79
C ARG A 444 16.31 -43.22 -26.37
N SER A 445 17.62 -43.13 -26.20
CA SER A 445 18.37 -41.88 -26.07
C SER A 445 19.74 -42.00 -26.74
N VAL A 446 20.31 -40.87 -27.13
CA VAL A 446 21.68 -40.77 -27.64
C VAL A 446 22.63 -40.76 -26.45
N ASP A 447 23.67 -41.60 -26.49
CA ASP A 447 24.73 -41.56 -25.48
C ASP A 447 25.73 -40.44 -25.79
N VAL A 448 26.17 -39.75 -24.73
CA VAL A 448 27.03 -38.59 -24.82
C VAL A 448 28.17 -38.66 -23.81
N GLU A 449 29.27 -38.02 -24.15
CA GLU A 449 30.34 -37.73 -23.19
C GLU A 449 29.83 -36.84 -22.05
N LYS A 450 30.65 -36.64 -21.02
CA LYS A 450 30.29 -35.83 -19.85
C LYS A 450 29.80 -34.44 -20.32
N PRO A 451 28.54 -34.09 -20.08
CA PRO A 451 28.00 -32.81 -20.55
C PRO A 451 28.64 -31.60 -19.84
N GLU A 452 28.70 -30.51 -20.57
CA GLU A 452 28.91 -29.15 -20.10
C GLU A 452 27.57 -28.50 -19.73
N GLY A 453 27.51 -27.87 -18.58
CA GLY A 453 26.28 -27.27 -18.04
C GLY A 453 25.50 -28.21 -17.13
N GLU A 454 24.19 -28.04 -17.11
CA GLU A 454 23.27 -28.62 -16.14
C GLU A 454 22.45 -29.75 -16.78
N THR A 455 22.68 -30.98 -16.32
CA THR A 455 21.83 -32.11 -16.69
C THR A 455 20.60 -32.08 -15.79
N ILE A 456 19.44 -31.72 -16.33
CA ILE A 456 18.19 -31.54 -15.57
C ILE A 456 17.24 -32.75 -15.68
N MET A 457 17.46 -33.63 -16.67
CA MET A 457 16.75 -34.90 -16.77
C MET A 457 17.69 -36.05 -17.12
N LEU A 458 17.35 -37.23 -16.61
CA LEU A 458 18.09 -38.48 -16.75
C LEU A 458 17.25 -39.51 -17.50
N GLY A 459 17.92 -40.32 -18.32
CA GLY A 459 17.37 -41.43 -19.08
C GLY A 459 17.69 -42.79 -18.46
N ALA A 460 17.85 -43.80 -19.32
CA ALA A 460 18.26 -45.13 -18.89
C ALA A 460 19.63 -45.10 -18.18
N ASP A 461 19.78 -45.89 -17.11
CA ASP A 461 21.02 -45.98 -16.31
C ASP A 461 21.61 -44.64 -15.84
N ASN A 462 20.75 -43.64 -15.62
CA ASN A 462 21.17 -42.28 -15.25
C ASN A 462 22.05 -41.57 -16.31
N HIS A 463 22.00 -42.00 -17.58
CA HIS A 463 22.61 -41.22 -18.66
C HIS A 463 21.86 -39.89 -18.84
N PRO A 464 22.54 -38.81 -19.27
CA PRO A 464 21.91 -37.52 -19.52
C PRO A 464 20.78 -37.62 -20.55
N LEU A 465 19.68 -36.91 -20.31
CA LEU A 465 18.54 -36.84 -21.23
C LEU A 465 18.24 -35.43 -21.70
N LEU A 466 18.24 -34.46 -20.78
CA LEU A 466 18.07 -33.04 -21.09
C LEU A 466 19.18 -32.25 -20.41
N VAL A 467 19.99 -31.58 -21.23
CA VAL A 467 21.11 -30.76 -20.77
C VAL A 467 20.87 -29.31 -21.16
N LEU A 468 21.04 -28.40 -20.21
CA LEU A 468 20.96 -26.96 -20.41
C LEU A 468 22.35 -26.36 -20.21
N ASN A 469 22.79 -25.47 -21.09
CA ASN A 469 24.09 -24.83 -21.00
C ASN A 469 24.03 -23.35 -21.41
N ARG A 470 24.97 -22.56 -20.91
CA ARG A 470 25.20 -21.18 -21.31
C ARG A 470 26.47 -21.12 -22.15
N ALA A 471 26.34 -20.66 -23.39
CA ALA A 471 27.47 -20.47 -24.30
C ALA A 471 27.63 -18.98 -24.57
N GLY A 472 28.70 -18.39 -24.05
CA GLY A 472 28.90 -16.93 -24.05
C GLY A 472 27.75 -16.21 -23.33
N GLN A 473 27.04 -15.35 -24.05
CA GLN A 473 25.86 -14.66 -23.54
C GLN A 473 24.55 -15.41 -23.82
N GLY A 474 24.57 -16.47 -24.65
CA GLY A 474 23.37 -17.20 -25.08
C GLY A 474 23.06 -18.44 -24.26
N ARG A 475 22.05 -19.18 -24.71
CA ARG A 475 21.56 -20.40 -24.05
C ARG A 475 21.36 -21.52 -25.05
N VAL A 476 21.73 -22.73 -24.64
CA VAL A 476 21.61 -23.94 -25.43
C VAL A 476 20.91 -25.02 -24.62
N ALA A 477 19.96 -25.70 -25.23
CA ALA A 477 19.30 -26.86 -24.65
C ALA A 477 19.45 -28.03 -25.60
N MET A 478 19.77 -29.20 -25.05
CA MET A 478 19.94 -30.43 -25.81
C MET A 478 19.11 -31.54 -25.19
N LEU A 479 18.07 -31.95 -25.90
CA LEU A 479 17.27 -33.12 -25.59
C LEU A 479 17.82 -34.32 -26.36
N LEU A 480 18.39 -35.28 -25.65
CA LEU A 480 19.09 -36.45 -26.19
C LEU A 480 18.15 -37.59 -26.58
N SER A 481 16.91 -37.27 -26.94
CA SER A 481 15.94 -38.23 -27.45
C SER A 481 14.92 -37.52 -28.33
N ASP A 482 14.51 -38.20 -29.40
CA ASP A 482 13.45 -37.73 -30.28
C ASP A 482 12.06 -38.18 -29.80
N GLN A 483 11.96 -38.95 -28.72
CA GLN A 483 10.75 -39.66 -28.32
C GLN A 483 9.78 -38.88 -27.41
N GLY A 484 9.99 -37.58 -27.20
CA GLY A 484 9.04 -36.74 -26.45
C GLY A 484 7.61 -36.77 -27.00
N TRP A 485 7.43 -37.08 -28.29
CA TRP A 485 6.11 -37.28 -28.90
C TRP A 485 5.29 -38.42 -28.28
N LEU A 486 5.91 -39.39 -27.61
CA LEU A 486 5.18 -40.44 -26.87
C LEU A 486 4.30 -39.83 -25.78
N TRP A 487 4.85 -38.86 -25.03
CA TRP A 487 4.09 -38.11 -24.04
C TRP A 487 3.00 -37.26 -24.68
N ALA A 488 3.29 -36.59 -25.80
CA ALA A 488 2.29 -35.82 -26.54
C ALA A 488 1.10 -36.68 -27.04
N ARG A 489 1.31 -37.99 -27.23
CA ARG A 489 0.26 -38.95 -27.61
C ARG A 489 -0.43 -39.64 -26.43
N GLY A 490 -0.10 -39.30 -25.19
CA GLY A 490 -0.68 -39.93 -24.01
C GLY A 490 -0.22 -41.38 -23.78
N PHE A 491 0.93 -41.78 -24.35
CA PHE A 491 1.47 -43.12 -24.13
C PHE A 491 1.72 -43.36 -22.63
N GLU A 492 1.16 -44.45 -22.10
CA GLU A 492 1.26 -44.83 -20.67
C GLU A 492 0.85 -43.71 -19.71
N GLY A 493 -0.24 -43.01 -20.01
CA GLY A 493 -0.72 -41.89 -19.20
C GLY A 493 -0.11 -40.55 -19.60
N GLY A 494 0.99 -40.53 -20.36
CA GLY A 494 1.60 -39.33 -20.96
C GLY A 494 2.19 -38.33 -19.97
N GLY A 495 3.41 -37.85 -20.22
CA GLY A 495 4.10 -36.90 -19.34
C GLY A 495 3.82 -35.41 -19.66
N PRO A 496 4.49 -34.49 -18.93
CA PRO A 496 4.26 -33.05 -18.99
C PRO A 496 4.92 -32.39 -20.22
N ASN A 497 4.64 -32.92 -21.41
CA ASN A 497 5.24 -32.52 -22.68
C ASN A 497 5.11 -31.01 -22.98
N VAL A 498 3.90 -30.48 -22.86
CA VAL A 498 3.62 -29.07 -23.18
C VAL A 498 4.32 -28.14 -22.19
N SER A 499 4.22 -28.43 -20.89
CA SER A 499 4.84 -27.65 -19.83
C SER A 499 6.37 -27.65 -19.94
N LEU A 500 6.97 -28.82 -20.19
CA LEU A 500 8.43 -28.96 -20.34
C LEU A 500 8.93 -28.15 -21.54
N TYR A 501 8.38 -28.37 -22.73
CA TYR A 501 8.85 -27.71 -23.94
C TYR A 501 8.62 -26.20 -23.93
N ARG A 502 7.48 -25.74 -23.40
CA ARG A 502 7.24 -24.30 -23.19
C ARG A 502 8.30 -23.71 -22.27
N ARG A 503 8.59 -24.35 -21.13
CA ARG A 503 9.58 -23.86 -20.18
C ARG A 503 11.00 -23.89 -20.74
N ILE A 504 11.38 -24.92 -21.52
CA ILE A 504 12.66 -24.94 -22.23
C ILE A 504 12.77 -23.74 -23.17
N ALA A 505 11.76 -23.49 -24.00
CA ALA A 505 11.76 -22.35 -24.90
C ALA A 505 11.86 -21.02 -24.14
N HIS A 506 11.07 -20.83 -23.09
CA HIS A 506 11.09 -19.60 -22.28
C HIS A 506 12.44 -19.40 -21.56
N TRP A 507 13.04 -20.50 -21.08
CA TRP A 507 14.36 -20.44 -20.47
C TRP A 507 15.42 -20.05 -21.51
N LEU A 508 15.41 -20.68 -22.67
CA LEU A 508 16.28 -20.34 -23.80
C LEU A 508 16.18 -18.85 -24.18
N MET A 509 14.97 -18.29 -24.12
CA MET A 509 14.68 -16.90 -24.44
C MET A 509 14.93 -15.91 -23.28
N LYS A 510 15.51 -16.36 -22.16
CA LYS A 510 15.85 -15.53 -20.99
C LYS A 510 14.63 -14.88 -20.36
N GLU A 511 13.56 -15.65 -20.16
CA GLU A 511 12.41 -15.20 -19.37
C GLU A 511 12.79 -15.10 -17.89
N PRO A 512 12.59 -13.94 -17.22
CA PRO A 512 13.00 -13.72 -15.84
C PRO A 512 12.48 -14.77 -14.85
N ALA A 513 11.26 -15.28 -15.10
CA ALA A 513 10.64 -16.31 -14.25
C ALA A 513 11.42 -17.63 -14.25
N LEU A 514 12.17 -17.91 -15.31
CA LEU A 514 12.95 -19.14 -15.47
C LEU A 514 14.45 -18.95 -15.25
N GLU A 515 14.92 -17.79 -14.77
CA GLU A 515 16.33 -17.63 -14.40
C GLU A 515 16.71 -18.53 -13.22
N GLU A 516 17.77 -19.30 -13.36
CA GLU A 516 18.29 -20.23 -12.35
C GLU A 516 18.59 -19.52 -11.02
N GLU A 517 19.14 -18.31 -11.13
CA GLU A 517 19.54 -17.45 -10.02
C GLU A 517 18.81 -16.11 -10.09
N ALA A 518 17.72 -15.97 -9.33
CA ALA A 518 16.92 -14.75 -9.30
C ALA A 518 16.54 -14.32 -7.89
N LEU A 519 16.49 -13.00 -7.67
CA LEU A 519 15.94 -12.37 -6.48
C LEU A 519 14.83 -11.42 -6.92
N THR A 520 13.61 -11.69 -6.47
CA THR A 520 12.44 -10.89 -6.80
C THR A 520 11.75 -10.45 -5.51
N ALA A 521 11.16 -9.27 -5.56
CA ALA A 521 10.39 -8.72 -4.46
C ALA A 521 9.06 -8.18 -5.00
N ARG A 522 7.97 -8.45 -4.29
CA ARG A 522 6.64 -7.96 -4.60
C ARG A 522 6.02 -7.32 -3.38
N ALA A 523 5.28 -6.25 -3.59
CA ALA A 523 4.49 -5.61 -2.56
C ALA A 523 3.00 -5.89 -2.82
N SER A 524 2.29 -6.33 -1.77
CA SER A 524 0.83 -6.39 -1.75
C SER A 524 0.36 -5.57 -0.56
N GLY A 525 -0.11 -4.35 -0.82
CA GLY A 525 -0.35 -3.35 0.22
C GLY A 525 0.95 -3.02 0.98
N ARG A 526 0.95 -3.27 2.30
CA ARG A 526 2.12 -3.15 3.19
C ARG A 526 2.90 -4.46 3.41
N THR A 527 2.54 -5.54 2.72
CA THR A 527 3.25 -6.83 2.83
C THR A 527 4.30 -6.95 1.75
N LEU A 528 5.55 -7.16 2.16
CA LEU A 528 6.65 -7.54 1.29
C LEU A 528 6.70 -9.06 1.17
N GLU A 529 6.66 -9.58 -0.06
CA GLU A 529 7.06 -10.95 -0.39
C GLU A 529 8.41 -10.91 -1.11
N VAL A 530 9.43 -11.51 -0.50
CA VAL A 530 10.75 -11.73 -1.12
C VAL A 530 10.82 -13.17 -1.60
N THR A 531 11.16 -13.38 -2.88
CA THR A 531 11.37 -14.70 -3.46
C THR A 531 12.78 -14.80 -4.04
N ARG A 532 13.54 -15.78 -3.56
CA ARG A 532 14.88 -16.15 -4.01
C ARG A 532 14.83 -17.52 -4.66
N GLN A 533 15.22 -17.58 -5.93
CA GLN A 533 15.30 -18.79 -6.73
C GLN A 533 16.76 -19.14 -6.97
N THR A 534 17.20 -20.33 -6.56
CA THR A 534 18.58 -20.82 -6.74
C THR A 534 18.62 -22.33 -7.00
N ILE A 535 19.54 -22.77 -7.85
CA ILE A 535 19.83 -24.19 -8.06
C ILE A 535 20.95 -24.70 -7.12
N GLY A 536 21.67 -23.77 -6.48
CA GLY A 536 22.74 -24.07 -5.55
C GLY A 536 22.25 -24.50 -4.16
N ASP A 537 23.09 -24.19 -3.16
CA ASP A 537 22.79 -24.43 -1.75
C ASP A 537 21.89 -23.33 -1.15
N ASN A 538 21.54 -23.49 0.12
CA ASN A 538 20.69 -22.54 0.83
C ASN A 538 21.27 -21.10 0.74
N PRO A 539 20.50 -20.11 0.23
CA PRO A 539 20.97 -18.75 0.02
C PRO A 539 21.10 -17.92 1.31
N GLY A 540 20.73 -18.46 2.48
CA GLY A 540 20.77 -17.75 3.76
C GLY A 540 19.72 -16.65 3.87
N ASN A 541 20.01 -15.63 4.68
CA ASN A 541 19.08 -14.53 4.94
C ASN A 541 19.18 -13.44 3.86
N ALA A 542 18.07 -12.77 3.57
CA ALA A 542 18.06 -11.55 2.78
C ALA A 542 18.30 -10.32 3.69
N THR A 543 18.97 -9.29 3.19
CA THR A 543 19.10 -8.00 3.85
C THR A 543 18.12 -7.01 3.21
N VAL A 544 17.24 -6.43 4.00
CA VAL A 544 16.27 -5.41 3.59
C VAL A 544 16.75 -4.06 4.11
N ARG A 545 16.96 -3.09 3.20
CA ARG A 545 17.22 -1.69 3.54
C ARG A 545 15.94 -0.90 3.39
N TYR A 546 15.54 -0.26 4.47
CA TYR A 546 14.37 0.60 4.59
C TYR A 546 14.60 1.96 3.92
N PRO A 547 13.51 2.67 3.57
CA PRO A 547 13.57 4.07 3.13
C PRO A 547 14.30 4.99 4.12
N SER A 548 14.13 4.77 5.43
CA SER A 548 14.83 5.50 6.50
C SER A 548 16.35 5.26 6.57
N GLY A 549 16.86 4.28 5.81
CA GLY A 549 18.25 3.82 5.87
C GLY A 549 18.51 2.72 6.89
N LYS A 550 17.53 2.38 7.74
CA LYS A 550 17.58 1.21 8.63
C LYS A 550 17.77 -0.07 7.82
N THR A 551 18.57 -1.00 8.33
CA THR A 551 18.76 -2.32 7.70
C THR A 551 18.24 -3.42 8.60
N GLU A 552 17.66 -4.44 8.00
CA GLU A 552 17.14 -5.61 8.70
C GLU A 552 17.45 -6.89 7.95
N THR A 553 17.69 -7.98 8.67
CA THR A 553 17.86 -9.32 8.11
C THR A 553 16.54 -10.09 8.13
N LEU A 554 16.10 -10.56 6.97
CA LEU A 554 14.89 -11.36 6.80
C LEU A 554 15.27 -12.82 6.48
N PRO A 555 14.92 -13.80 7.33
CA PRO A 555 15.24 -15.20 7.08
C PRO A 555 14.38 -15.76 5.95
N LEU A 556 15.02 -16.36 4.95
CA LEU A 556 14.34 -17.01 3.83
C LEU A 556 14.07 -18.48 4.17
N THR A 557 12.84 -18.94 3.96
CA THR A 557 12.44 -20.34 4.18
C THR A 557 12.22 -21.05 2.86
N GLN A 558 12.66 -22.30 2.78
CA GLN A 558 12.47 -23.09 1.56
C GLN A 558 11.01 -23.53 1.44
N THR A 559 10.37 -23.16 0.33
CA THR A 559 8.97 -23.50 0.04
C THR A 559 8.88 -24.64 -0.98
N GLU A 560 9.77 -24.63 -1.98
CA GLU A 560 9.96 -25.69 -2.97
C GLU A 560 11.47 -25.97 -3.14
N PRO A 561 11.87 -27.09 -3.76
CA PRO A 561 13.27 -27.31 -4.13
C PRO A 561 13.87 -26.11 -4.89
N GLY A 562 14.86 -25.43 -4.33
CA GLY A 562 15.47 -24.25 -4.98
C GLY A 562 14.65 -22.96 -4.94
N LEU A 563 13.50 -22.93 -4.26
CA LEU A 563 12.69 -21.73 -4.07
C LEU A 563 12.57 -21.36 -2.60
N TYR A 564 13.08 -20.18 -2.26
CA TYR A 564 13.11 -19.65 -0.90
C TYR A 564 12.27 -18.39 -0.83
N LYS A 565 11.38 -18.29 0.16
CA LYS A 565 10.48 -17.16 0.32
C LYS A 565 10.57 -16.58 1.72
N ALA A 566 10.25 -15.29 1.82
CA ALA A 566 9.94 -14.66 3.09
C ALA A 566 8.84 -13.62 2.88
N GLU A 567 7.92 -13.57 3.83
CA GLU A 567 6.84 -12.61 3.86
C GLU A 567 6.93 -11.81 5.15
N LYS A 568 6.86 -10.48 5.03
CA LYS A 568 6.85 -9.60 6.19
C LYS A 568 6.01 -8.37 5.92
N ARG A 569 5.14 -8.02 6.88
CA ARG A 569 4.47 -6.72 6.88
C ARG A 569 5.45 -5.64 7.30
N MET A 570 5.54 -4.59 6.49
CA MET A 570 6.45 -3.47 6.73
C MET A 570 5.82 -2.38 7.57
N ASP A 571 6.68 -1.79 8.40
CA ASP A 571 6.42 -0.64 9.28
C ASP A 571 6.57 0.70 8.55
N GLU A 572 7.37 0.75 7.48
CA GLU A 572 7.55 1.94 6.64
C GLU A 572 6.89 1.77 5.26
N ILE A 573 6.57 2.89 4.62
CA ILE A 573 6.14 3.01 3.22
C ILE A 573 7.29 3.61 2.42
N GLY A 574 7.46 3.19 1.17
CA GLY A 574 8.45 3.73 0.24
C GLY A 574 9.26 2.66 -0.49
N LEU A 575 10.48 3.04 -0.92
CA LEU A 575 11.39 2.17 -1.68
C LEU A 575 12.26 1.32 -0.74
N PHE A 576 12.15 0.01 -0.88
CA PHE A 576 12.97 -0.96 -0.16
C PHE A 576 14.00 -1.58 -1.11
N GLU A 577 15.24 -1.71 -0.65
CA GLU A 577 16.27 -2.47 -1.35
C GLU A 577 16.49 -3.81 -0.66
N ILE A 578 16.33 -4.90 -1.40
CA ILE A 578 16.56 -6.26 -0.91
C ILE A 578 17.82 -6.80 -1.56
N ARG A 579 18.73 -7.32 -0.74
CA ARG A 579 19.98 -7.93 -1.18
C ARG A 579 20.10 -9.35 -0.65
N ASN A 580 20.58 -10.26 -1.48
CA ASN A 580 20.99 -11.60 -1.09
C ASN A 580 22.23 -12.00 -1.90
N GLY A 581 23.39 -12.05 -1.24
CA GLY A 581 24.68 -12.25 -1.92
C GLY A 581 24.99 -11.14 -2.91
N GLN A 582 25.15 -11.51 -4.19
CA GLN A 582 25.43 -10.58 -5.29
C GLN A 582 24.15 -10.02 -5.95
N LEU A 583 22.98 -10.59 -5.64
CA LEU A 583 21.72 -10.15 -6.22
C LEU A 583 21.11 -9.03 -5.38
N SER A 584 20.59 -8.02 -6.06
CA SER A 584 19.79 -6.96 -5.46
C SER A 584 18.52 -6.73 -6.27
N THR A 585 17.45 -6.35 -5.58
CA THR A 585 16.19 -5.96 -6.20
C THR A 585 15.56 -4.82 -5.41
N LEU A 586 14.73 -4.03 -6.08
CA LEU A 586 14.04 -2.88 -5.50
C LEU A 586 12.54 -3.13 -5.54
N VAL A 587 11.83 -2.68 -4.52
CA VAL A 587 10.37 -2.77 -4.45
C VAL A 587 9.80 -1.55 -3.76
N HIS A 588 8.72 -1.02 -4.30
CA HIS A 588 7.98 0.08 -3.68
C HIS A 588 6.79 -0.49 -2.89
N ILE A 589 6.66 -0.13 -1.61
CA ILE A 589 5.56 -0.54 -0.73
C ILE A 589 4.71 0.68 -0.42
N GLY A 590 3.38 0.56 -0.56
CA GLY A 590 2.41 1.66 -0.45
C GLY A 590 2.14 2.38 -1.77
N ALA A 591 1.14 3.27 -1.78
CA ALA A 591 0.77 4.02 -2.98
C ALA A 591 1.84 5.07 -3.32
N VAL A 592 2.33 5.04 -4.56
CA VAL A 592 3.31 5.99 -5.12
C VAL A 592 2.80 7.45 -5.06
N ASP A 593 1.48 7.64 -5.06
CA ASP A 593 0.80 8.94 -5.11
C ASP A 593 0.11 9.35 -3.78
N ALA A 594 0.51 8.78 -2.64
CA ALA A 594 -0.13 9.07 -1.37
C ALA A 594 -0.01 10.58 -1.00
N PRO A 595 -1.13 11.27 -0.65
CA PRO A 595 -1.13 12.71 -0.36
C PRO A 595 -0.15 13.15 0.71
N GLU A 596 0.06 12.32 1.75
CA GLU A 596 0.95 12.61 2.88
C GLU A 596 2.43 12.83 2.47
N PHE A 597 2.86 12.34 1.30
CA PHE A 597 4.22 12.55 0.79
C PHE A 597 4.35 13.73 -0.18
N LYS A 598 3.24 14.38 -0.54
CA LYS A 598 3.23 15.43 -1.58
C LYS A 598 3.52 16.83 -1.04
N ALA A 599 3.08 17.16 0.16
CA ALA A 599 3.30 18.48 0.76
C ALA A 599 3.77 18.31 2.19
N MET A 600 5.06 18.57 2.43
CA MET A 600 5.66 18.48 3.76
C MET A 600 5.81 19.85 4.42
N ILE A 601 5.58 20.95 3.70
CA ILE A 601 5.69 22.31 4.25
C ILE A 601 4.49 22.63 5.12
N SER A 602 4.75 23.26 6.26
CA SER A 602 3.68 23.69 7.15
C SER A 602 2.83 24.83 6.56
N THR A 603 1.52 24.67 6.59
CA THR A 603 0.57 25.64 6.02
C THR A 603 -0.50 26.07 7.02
N THR A 604 -0.95 27.31 6.91
CA THR A 604 -2.10 27.81 7.67
C THR A 604 -3.38 27.81 6.82
N ASP A 605 -3.25 27.66 5.51
CA ASP A 605 -4.30 28.01 4.55
C ASP A 605 -5.41 26.96 4.49
N VAL A 606 -5.08 25.70 4.80
CA VAL A 606 -6.02 24.57 4.82
C VAL A 606 -7.04 24.71 5.96
N LEU A 607 -6.59 25.09 7.17
CA LEU A 607 -7.46 25.23 8.35
C LEU A 607 -8.17 26.59 8.44
N LYS A 608 -7.62 27.63 7.82
CA LYS A 608 -8.11 29.02 7.93
C LYS A 608 -9.59 29.20 7.56
N PRO A 609 -10.13 28.64 6.46
CA PRO A 609 -11.54 28.77 6.12
C PRO A 609 -12.49 28.24 7.20
N VAL A 610 -12.12 27.13 7.86
CA VAL A 610 -12.92 26.51 8.91
C VAL A 610 -12.80 27.28 10.23
N ALA A 611 -11.59 27.76 10.56
CA ALA A 611 -11.38 28.61 11.72
C ALA A 611 -12.11 29.95 11.61
N ASP A 612 -12.06 30.63 10.46
CA ASP A 612 -12.74 31.91 10.23
C ASP A 612 -14.27 31.79 10.34
N ARG A 613 -14.81 30.65 9.88
CA ARG A 613 -16.23 30.29 10.02
C ARG A 613 -16.62 30.07 11.48
N SER A 614 -15.80 29.34 12.23
CA SER A 614 -16.03 29.03 13.66
C SER A 614 -15.58 30.14 14.62
N LYS A 615 -14.95 31.22 14.11
CA LYS A 615 -14.33 32.31 14.91
C LYS A 615 -13.14 31.84 15.75
N GLY A 616 -12.46 30.80 15.29
CA GLY A 616 -11.22 30.31 15.88
C GLY A 616 -9.98 31.08 15.41
N LEU A 617 -8.82 30.63 15.88
CA LEU A 617 -7.52 31.23 15.65
C LEU A 617 -6.64 30.20 14.96
N VAL A 618 -6.03 30.56 13.82
CA VAL A 618 -4.97 29.77 13.20
C VAL A 618 -3.67 30.55 13.31
N THR A 619 -2.68 29.98 14.00
CA THR A 619 -1.36 30.60 14.14
C THR A 619 -0.28 29.54 14.18
N ARG A 620 0.94 29.94 13.78
CA ARG A 620 2.13 29.11 14.00
C ARG A 620 2.53 29.18 15.47
N VAL A 621 2.97 28.05 16.03
CA VAL A 621 3.47 27.97 17.42
C VAL A 621 4.94 28.33 17.55
N ALA A 622 5.72 28.22 16.48
CA ALA A 622 7.12 28.62 16.47
C ALA A 622 7.28 30.01 15.83
N ASP A 623 8.06 30.87 16.46
CA ASP A 623 8.50 32.12 15.85
C ASP A 623 9.66 31.90 14.86
N ALA A 624 10.19 32.97 14.26
CA ALA A 624 11.29 32.88 13.30
C ALA A 624 12.61 32.35 13.90
N ASN A 625 12.76 32.39 15.23
CA ASN A 625 13.92 31.89 15.97
C ASN A 625 13.70 30.48 16.53
N GLY A 626 12.52 29.90 16.32
CA GLY A 626 12.14 28.59 16.86
C GLY A 626 11.70 28.61 18.32
N GLU A 627 11.46 29.80 18.90
CA GLU A 627 10.87 29.91 20.24
C GLU A 627 9.38 29.58 20.17
N ILE A 628 8.93 28.73 21.09
CA ILE A 628 7.56 28.20 21.07
C ILE A 628 6.67 29.12 21.90
N SER A 629 5.71 29.75 21.23
CA SER A 629 4.71 30.63 21.84
C SER A 629 3.31 30.10 21.56
N VAL A 630 2.65 29.59 22.60
CA VAL A 630 1.26 29.16 22.52
C VAL A 630 0.34 30.31 22.94
N PRO A 631 -0.60 30.76 22.09
CA PRO A 631 -1.54 31.82 22.43
C PRO A 631 -2.29 31.56 23.73
N PRO A 632 -2.56 32.57 24.57
CA PRO A 632 -3.29 32.37 25.80
C PRO A 632 -4.77 32.05 25.54
N ILE A 633 -5.36 31.26 26.45
CA ILE A 633 -6.78 30.89 26.43
C ILE A 633 -7.64 32.00 27.05
N LEU A 634 -8.73 32.37 26.38
CA LEU A 634 -9.74 33.31 26.83
C LEU A 634 -11.10 32.61 26.99
N PRO A 635 -11.53 32.28 28.22
CA PRO A 635 -12.88 31.77 28.45
C PRO A 635 -13.93 32.86 28.21
N VAL A 636 -14.93 32.57 27.37
CA VAL A 636 -16.03 33.49 27.08
C VAL A 636 -17.37 32.86 27.42
N ARG A 637 -18.32 33.66 27.92
CA ARG A 637 -19.69 33.22 28.21
C ARG A 637 -20.61 33.62 27.07
N GLY A 638 -21.39 32.67 26.56
CA GLY A 638 -22.32 32.90 25.44
C GLY A 638 -21.71 32.64 24.07
N GLN A 639 -22.41 33.06 23.01
CA GLN A 639 -21.94 32.85 21.64
C GLN A 639 -20.73 33.73 21.30
N VAL A 640 -19.74 33.13 20.65
CA VAL A 640 -18.54 33.82 20.13
C VAL A 640 -18.94 34.60 18.88
N ARG A 641 -18.92 35.93 18.95
CA ARG A 641 -19.36 36.80 17.84
C ARG A 641 -18.20 37.39 17.03
N VAL A 642 -17.01 37.47 17.62
CA VAL A 642 -15.83 38.12 17.04
C VAL A 642 -14.63 37.19 17.26
N SER A 643 -13.80 37.00 16.24
CA SER A 643 -12.53 36.29 16.33
C SER A 643 -11.46 37.17 17.01
N ASP A 644 -10.68 36.61 17.92
CA ASP A 644 -9.50 37.24 18.53
C ASP A 644 -8.24 36.70 17.84
N THR A 645 -7.36 37.59 17.39
CA THR A 645 -6.13 37.23 16.66
C THR A 645 -4.97 36.85 17.57
N GLU A 646 -5.06 37.14 18.87
CA GLU A 646 -3.99 36.90 19.84
C GLU A 646 -4.33 35.82 20.86
N ARG A 647 -5.61 35.44 21.00
CA ARG A 647 -6.09 34.55 22.05
C ARG A 647 -7.03 33.47 21.54
N MET A 648 -6.92 32.27 22.12
CA MET A 648 -7.85 31.17 21.84
C MET A 648 -9.11 31.30 22.68
N MET A 649 -10.23 31.67 22.07
CA MET A 649 -11.50 31.80 22.78
C MET A 649 -12.18 30.45 22.99
N ILE A 650 -12.50 30.13 24.24
CA ILE A 650 -13.25 28.92 24.59
C ILE A 650 -14.61 29.31 25.12
N ARG A 651 -15.67 28.85 24.46
CA ARG A 651 -17.06 29.05 24.88
C ARG A 651 -17.35 28.18 26.11
N MET A 652 -17.61 28.81 27.24
CA MET A 652 -18.01 28.10 28.45
C MET A 652 -19.47 27.63 28.33
N THR A 653 -19.73 26.37 28.73
CA THR A 653 -21.08 25.82 28.72
C THR A 653 -22.00 26.51 29.73
N SER A 654 -23.26 26.67 29.38
CA SER A 654 -24.32 27.14 30.28
C SER A 654 -25.13 25.99 30.89
N GLU A 655 -24.77 24.74 30.59
CA GLU A 655 -25.48 23.57 31.09
C GLU A 655 -25.26 23.39 32.60
N THR A 656 -26.32 23.01 33.31
CA THR A 656 -26.31 22.83 34.76
C THR A 656 -26.97 21.51 35.13
N VAL A 657 -26.46 20.87 36.18
CA VAL A 657 -27.11 19.70 36.79
C VAL A 657 -27.72 20.12 38.12
N LEU A 658 -29.01 19.78 38.29
CA LEU A 658 -29.71 19.99 39.55
C LEU A 658 -29.19 18.99 40.59
N LYS A 659 -28.49 19.48 41.61
CA LYS A 659 -27.99 18.65 42.71
C LYS A 659 -29.04 18.39 43.77
N GLY A 660 -29.92 19.36 43.99
CA GLY A 660 -30.97 19.25 44.99
C GLY A 660 -31.92 20.43 44.94
N ILE A 661 -33.08 20.22 45.55
CA ILE A 661 -34.08 21.26 45.77
C ILE A 661 -34.20 21.42 47.28
N ASN A 662 -33.76 22.57 47.79
CA ASN A 662 -34.04 22.92 49.19
C ASN A 662 -35.37 23.65 49.25
N THR A 663 -36.33 23.06 49.95
CA THR A 663 -37.62 23.67 50.27
C THR A 663 -37.59 24.20 51.69
N LEU A 664 -37.78 25.51 51.87
CA LEU A 664 -38.02 26.10 53.18
C LEU A 664 -39.52 26.43 53.31
N PRO A 665 -40.30 25.69 54.12
CA PRO A 665 -41.70 26.03 54.35
C PRO A 665 -41.79 27.25 55.26
N LEU A 666 -42.45 28.30 54.80
CA LEU A 666 -42.56 29.58 55.52
C LEU A 666 -43.44 29.49 56.77
N PHE A 667 -44.35 28.50 56.82
CA PHE A 667 -45.29 28.31 57.91
C PHE A 667 -44.98 27.08 58.79
N ALA A 668 -43.95 26.29 58.46
CA ALA A 668 -43.56 25.14 59.26
C ALA A 668 -42.52 25.54 60.34
N GLY A 669 -42.75 25.09 61.58
CA GLY A 669 -41.86 25.32 62.72
C GLY A 669 -42.50 26.09 63.88
N PHE A 670 -41.72 26.33 64.94
CA PHE A 670 -42.20 26.97 66.17
C PHE A 670 -42.74 28.39 65.97
N ALA A 671 -42.28 29.12 64.94
CA ALA A 671 -42.77 30.46 64.62
C ALA A 671 -44.20 30.43 64.06
N GLY A 672 -44.50 29.52 63.12
CA GLY A 672 -45.86 29.34 62.59
C GLY A 672 -46.84 28.85 63.66
N VAL A 673 -46.39 27.91 64.51
CA VAL A 673 -47.15 27.45 65.68
C VAL A 673 -47.36 28.58 66.68
N GLY A 674 -46.34 29.41 66.95
CA GLY A 674 -46.44 30.56 67.83
C GLY A 674 -47.44 31.61 67.33
N ILE A 675 -47.46 31.90 66.03
CA ILE A 675 -48.43 32.80 65.41
C ILE A 675 -49.85 32.24 65.54
N LEU A 676 -50.04 30.94 65.30
CA LEU A 676 -51.34 30.29 65.46
C LEU A 676 -51.79 30.29 66.92
N LEU A 677 -50.93 29.92 67.87
CA LEU A 677 -51.22 29.94 69.31
C LEU A 677 -51.54 31.36 69.80
N PHE A 678 -50.85 32.38 69.29
CA PHE A 678 -51.15 33.77 69.61
C PHE A 678 -52.50 34.19 69.02
N ALA A 679 -52.81 33.81 67.77
CA ALA A 679 -54.10 34.12 67.13
C ALA A 679 -55.27 33.44 67.85
N PHE A 680 -55.14 32.15 68.19
CA PHE A 680 -56.16 31.40 68.94
C PHE A 680 -56.23 31.83 70.41
N GLY A 681 -55.10 32.16 71.04
CA GLY A 681 -55.06 32.70 72.40
C GLY A 681 -55.70 34.08 72.51
N ALA A 682 -55.44 34.96 71.55
CA ALA A 682 -56.10 36.27 71.45
C ALA A 682 -57.60 36.15 71.17
N MET A 683 -58.00 35.15 70.37
CA MET A 683 -59.42 34.81 70.16
C MET A 683 -60.09 34.40 71.48
N TRP A 684 -59.50 33.47 72.24
CA TRP A 684 -60.04 32.99 73.52
C TRP A 684 -60.07 34.11 74.58
N TRP A 685 -58.99 34.88 74.72
CA TRP A 685 -58.92 35.97 75.71
C TRP A 685 -60.00 37.04 75.51
N ARG A 686 -60.34 37.35 74.26
CA ARG A 686 -61.40 38.31 73.92
C ARG A 686 -62.82 37.73 74.08
N GLU A 687 -62.96 36.41 74.17
CA GLU A 687 -64.23 35.71 74.37
C GLU A 687 -64.57 35.55 75.86
N GLY A 688 -63.56 35.55 76.74
CA GLY A 688 -63.71 35.55 78.20
C GLY A 688 -63.99 36.92 78.85
N ARG A 689 -64.17 37.98 78.06
CA ARG A 689 -64.55 39.35 78.49
C ARG A 689 -65.82 39.79 77.75
#